data_AF-A0A2D7J674-F1
#
_entry.id   AF-A0A2D7J674-F1
#
_cell.length_a   1.000
_cell.length_b   1.000
_cell.length_c   1.000
_cell.angle_alpha   90.00
_cell.angle_beta   90.00
_cell.angle_gamma   90.00
#
_symmetry.space_group_name_H-M   'P 1'
#
loop_
_entity.id
_entity.type
_entity.pdbx_description
1 polymer ?
#
loop_
_entity_poly.entity_id
_entity_poly.type
_entity_poly.pdbx_seq_one_letter_code
_entity_poly.pdbx_strand_id
1 'polypeptide(L)'
;MGLERIAAVLQHVHSNYEIDLFTKLIDAVAVQLGLEQNDDKSLRVIADHLRSGAFLIADGVLPSNEGRGYVLRRIIRRAIRHGNKLGANAPFFAALVPALLAQMGEAYPQLNEREAVITDALRNEEEQFARTLDNGMAILEEALADIEDTVIPGAVIFKLYDTYGFPVDLTNDIARERGLILDLEGYEAAMAAQRQRSQDHAGFKVDYSQNLHVEGETEFLGYEADQAEGAVVAILVDGGSVEALEVDQSGMVILDRTPFYGESGGQVGDCGRLLTDGGAADVTDTTKSQGHHLHQVTLTAGCLKVGDTVDAQIDASLRNRTRLNHSATHLLHEALRRELGDHILQKGSLVDSQRLRFDFSHGEAVSAQALATITSTVNEQIRANAAVTTELMDMEAAIEAGAMALFGEKYGDEVRVLTMGADRFSVELCGGTHVLRTGDIGLFWITGESGIASGVRRIEALTGEAALAYVSGMSAEMQSVCSALKASPETALNKVESLRAELRDLEKESMRLRQKLATSAGGDLTQSAVEIAGIKVLAAQVEGATAATLRDTLDQCKNKLGSGVILLAAVEEGKIALVAGVTADATDRVKAGDVIKHFAGLLGGKGGGRPDMAQGGGSDIAALPAVLSSFPDWVSGQLD
;
A
#
# COMPACT_ATOMS: atom_id res chain seq x y z
N MET A 1 22.64 36.07 23.65
CA MET A 1 22.17 36.64 22.36
C MET A 1 22.42 35.61 21.27
N GLY A 2 21.54 35.47 20.28
CA GLY A 2 21.74 34.53 19.16
C GLY A 2 22.80 35.03 18.18
N LEU A 3 23.61 34.12 17.64
CA LEU A 3 24.79 34.43 16.79
C LEU A 3 24.40 35.27 15.56
N GLU A 4 23.31 34.93 14.89
CA GLU A 4 22.81 35.61 13.70
C GLU A 4 22.37 37.05 14.00
N ARG A 5 21.84 37.31 15.20
CA ARG A 5 21.47 38.67 15.62
C ARG A 5 22.70 39.51 15.93
N ILE A 6 23.75 38.90 16.49
CA ILE A 6 25.04 39.58 16.71
C ILE A 6 25.67 39.91 15.36
N ALA A 7 25.66 38.96 14.41
CA ALA A 7 26.14 39.17 13.05
C ALA A 7 25.39 40.31 12.34
N ALA A 8 24.06 40.36 12.45
CA ALA A 8 23.27 41.46 11.87
C ALA A 8 23.71 42.84 12.40
N VAL A 9 23.92 42.95 13.71
CA VAL A 9 24.41 44.20 14.33
C VAL A 9 25.83 44.55 13.86
N LEU A 10 26.74 43.57 13.80
CA LEU A 10 28.13 43.77 13.35
C LEU A 10 28.22 44.14 11.86
N GLN A 11 27.30 43.63 11.04
CA GLN A 11 27.23 43.90 9.61
C GLN A 11 26.37 45.14 9.29
N HIS A 12 25.87 45.84 10.31
CA HIS A 12 25.02 47.04 10.17
C HIS A 12 23.74 46.82 9.36
N VAL A 13 23.14 45.63 9.47
CA VAL A 13 21.87 45.27 8.80
C VAL A 13 20.73 45.12 9.82
N HIS A 14 19.48 45.20 9.36
CA HIS A 14 18.30 45.26 10.22
C HIS A 14 17.61 43.91 10.43
N SER A 15 18.00 42.90 9.64
CA SER A 15 17.42 41.56 9.66
C SER A 15 18.50 40.48 9.61
N ASN A 16 18.26 39.34 10.28
CA ASN A 16 19.14 38.17 10.17
C ASN A 16 19.25 37.66 8.73
N TYR A 17 18.24 37.88 7.89
CA TYR A 17 18.25 37.44 6.50
C TYR A 17 19.12 38.33 5.58
N GLU A 18 19.62 39.46 6.09
CA GLU A 18 20.48 40.40 5.37
C GLU A 18 21.97 40.17 5.65
N ILE A 19 22.31 39.22 6.54
CA ILE A 19 23.71 38.86 6.81
C ILE A 19 24.29 38.07 5.65
N ASP A 20 25.61 38.16 5.48
CA ASP A 20 26.40 37.46 4.46
C ASP A 20 26.09 35.96 4.29
N LEU A 21 25.84 35.24 5.39
CA LEU A 21 25.43 33.83 5.36
C LEU A 21 24.09 33.64 4.61
N PHE A 22 23.08 34.41 4.97
CA PHE A 22 21.73 34.25 4.40
C PHE A 22 21.62 34.83 3.00
N THR A 23 22.29 35.97 2.72
CA THR A 23 22.25 36.59 1.39
C THR A 23 22.81 35.66 0.32
N LYS A 24 23.95 35.01 0.57
CA LYS A 24 24.52 34.03 -0.36
C LYS A 24 23.62 32.80 -0.60
N LEU A 25 22.92 32.32 0.43
CA LEU A 25 21.97 31.22 0.28
C LEU A 25 20.71 31.67 -0.49
N ILE A 26 20.18 32.85 -0.20
CA ILE A 26 19.05 33.45 -0.91
C ILE A 26 19.40 33.66 -2.39
N ASP A 27 20.60 34.14 -2.69
CA ASP A 27 21.10 34.32 -4.05
C ASP A 27 21.21 32.97 -4.77
N ALA A 28 21.70 31.92 -4.09
CA ALA A 28 21.75 30.58 -4.66
C ALA A 28 20.36 30.03 -4.98
N VAL A 29 19.36 30.27 -4.12
CA VAL A 29 17.96 29.91 -4.40
C VAL A 29 17.45 30.65 -5.64
N ALA A 30 17.69 31.97 -5.73
CA ALA A 30 17.23 32.77 -6.86
C ALA A 30 17.86 32.30 -8.18
N VAL A 31 19.17 31.99 -8.18
CA VAL A 31 19.87 31.43 -9.34
C VAL A 31 19.29 30.08 -9.74
N GLN A 32 19.07 29.18 -8.77
CA GLN A 32 18.54 27.84 -9.04
C GLN A 32 17.12 27.90 -9.62
N LEU A 33 16.33 28.91 -9.24
CA LEU A 33 14.97 29.12 -9.73
C LEU A 33 14.89 30.03 -10.97
N GLY A 34 16.01 30.58 -11.44
CA GLY A 34 16.05 31.48 -12.60
C GLY A 34 15.38 32.83 -12.39
N LEU A 35 15.38 33.37 -11.17
CA LEU A 35 14.75 34.64 -10.82
C LEU A 35 15.72 35.82 -11.00
N GLU A 36 15.24 36.92 -11.57
CA GLU A 36 16.02 38.16 -11.77
C GLU A 36 16.03 39.08 -10.53
N GLN A 37 15.12 38.88 -9.57
CA GLN A 37 14.98 39.70 -8.35
C GLN A 37 14.94 38.85 -7.07
N ASN A 38 15.61 39.33 -6.01
CA ASN A 38 15.83 38.59 -4.76
C ASN A 38 14.98 39.06 -3.57
N ASP A 39 13.84 39.73 -3.80
CA ASP A 39 13.07 40.37 -2.71
C ASP A 39 11.82 39.61 -2.24
N ASP A 40 11.50 38.45 -2.84
CA ASP A 40 10.38 37.64 -2.33
C ASP A 40 10.74 36.97 -1.00
N LYS A 41 9.86 37.12 0.00
CA LYS A 41 10.02 36.51 1.34
C LYS A 41 10.15 34.98 1.28
N SER A 42 9.63 34.35 0.23
CA SER A 42 9.73 32.91 -0.03
C SER A 42 11.18 32.45 -0.16
N LEU A 43 12.07 33.27 -0.75
CA LEU A 43 13.49 32.94 -0.85
C LEU A 43 14.14 32.81 0.54
N ARG A 44 13.75 33.66 1.48
CA ARG A 44 14.22 33.65 2.87
C ARG A 44 13.77 32.38 3.60
N VAL A 45 12.54 31.93 3.33
CA VAL A 45 11.98 30.69 3.90
C VAL A 45 12.73 29.47 3.37
N ILE A 46 12.97 29.41 2.06
CA ILE A 46 13.70 28.30 1.43
C ILE A 46 15.12 28.19 2.02
N ALA A 47 15.85 29.30 2.10
CA ALA A 47 17.21 29.32 2.63
C ALA A 47 17.29 28.85 4.10
N ASP A 48 16.37 29.32 4.96
CA ASP A 48 16.36 28.92 6.37
C ASP A 48 15.94 27.46 6.58
N HIS A 49 15.00 26.98 5.78
CA HIS A 49 14.54 25.59 5.84
C HIS A 49 15.54 24.61 5.23
N LEU A 50 16.32 25.00 4.22
CA LEU A 50 17.45 24.23 3.71
C LEU A 50 18.48 24.00 4.82
N ARG A 51 18.86 25.07 5.52
CA ARG A 51 19.78 24.99 6.65
C ARG A 51 19.23 24.07 7.73
N SER A 52 18.01 24.32 8.20
CA SER A 52 17.38 23.52 9.26
C SER A 52 17.25 22.05 8.88
N GLY A 53 16.84 21.76 7.65
CA GLY A 53 16.71 20.39 7.15
C GLY A 53 18.05 19.66 7.08
N ALA A 54 19.08 20.29 6.53
CA ALA A 54 20.40 19.70 6.41
C ALA A 54 21.06 19.38 7.76
N PHE A 55 20.94 20.27 8.75
CA PHE A 55 21.45 20.02 10.10
C PHE A 55 20.73 18.85 10.78
N LEU A 56 19.40 18.79 10.68
CA LEU A 56 18.63 17.67 11.24
C LEU A 56 19.02 16.33 10.60
N ILE A 57 19.25 16.31 9.28
CA ILE A 57 19.67 15.09 8.58
C ILE A 57 21.10 14.70 8.95
N ALA A 58 22.00 15.67 9.08
CA ALA A 58 23.37 15.42 9.54
C ALA A 58 23.41 14.81 10.95
N ASP A 59 22.47 15.22 11.82
CA ASP A 59 22.29 14.67 13.18
C ASP A 59 21.52 13.33 13.20
N GLY A 60 21.21 12.75 12.04
CA GLY A 60 20.61 11.42 11.91
C GLY A 60 19.08 11.39 11.88
N VAL A 61 18.40 12.54 11.76
CA VAL A 61 16.95 12.59 11.60
C VAL A 61 16.60 12.48 10.10
N LEU A 62 15.84 11.46 9.72
CA LEU A 62 15.31 11.31 8.37
C LEU A 62 13.83 11.73 8.30
N PRO A 63 13.34 12.27 7.15
CA PRO A 63 11.93 12.58 6.97
C PRO A 63 11.03 11.35 7.23
N SER A 64 9.98 11.51 8.03
CA SER A 64 9.05 10.43 8.37
C SER A 64 7.64 10.96 8.66
N ASN A 65 6.68 10.08 8.96
CA ASN A 65 5.31 10.48 9.33
C ASN A 65 5.14 10.82 10.82
N GLU A 66 6.14 10.57 11.67
CA GLU A 66 5.99 10.71 13.13
C GLU A 66 7.21 11.32 13.82
N GLY A 67 7.00 11.86 15.02
CA GLY A 67 8.07 12.37 15.89
C GLY A 67 8.94 13.44 15.22
N ARG A 68 10.27 13.32 15.39
CA ARG A 68 11.25 14.27 14.83
C ARG A 68 11.29 14.26 13.30
N GLY A 69 11.08 13.10 12.67
CA GLY A 69 11.06 12.96 11.22
C GLY A 69 9.85 13.63 10.58
N TYR A 70 8.69 13.68 11.27
CA TYR A 70 7.53 14.47 10.85
C TYR A 70 7.84 15.97 10.79
N VAL A 71 8.50 16.50 11.82
CA VAL A 71 8.89 17.91 11.86
C VAL A 71 9.85 18.26 10.72
N LEU A 72 10.86 17.41 10.48
CA LEU A 72 11.79 17.57 9.37
C LEU A 72 11.07 17.54 8.01
N ARG A 73 10.21 16.54 7.79
CA ARG A 73 9.38 16.42 6.58
C ARG A 73 8.58 17.70 6.33
N ARG A 74 7.96 18.26 7.36
CA ARG A 74 7.18 19.50 7.27
C ARG A 74 8.04 20.70 6.88
N ILE A 75 9.25 20.83 7.44
CA ILE A 75 10.20 21.91 7.10
C ILE A 75 10.58 21.84 5.62
N ILE A 76 10.93 20.64 5.13
CA ILE A 76 11.33 20.40 3.74
C ILE A 76 10.17 20.71 2.78
N ARG A 77 8.98 20.15 3.03
CA ARG A 77 7.80 20.36 2.17
C ARG A 77 7.39 21.83 2.09
N ARG A 78 7.51 22.57 3.20
CA ARG A 78 7.25 24.01 3.21
C ARG A 78 8.22 24.77 2.31
N ALA A 79 9.51 24.44 2.33
CA ALA A 79 10.49 25.04 1.43
C ALA A 79 10.17 24.76 -0.04
N ILE A 80 9.88 23.50 -0.39
CA ILE A 80 9.55 23.10 -1.77
C ILE A 80 8.30 23.82 -2.28
N ARG A 81 7.27 23.98 -1.45
CA ARG A 81 6.07 24.74 -1.82
C ARG A 81 6.38 26.23 -2.08
N HIS A 82 7.25 26.85 -1.28
CA HIS A 82 7.71 28.21 -1.56
C HIS A 82 8.49 28.28 -2.89
N GLY A 83 9.25 27.25 -3.26
CA GLY A 83 9.88 27.15 -4.58
C GLY A 83 8.86 27.05 -5.71
N ASN A 84 7.84 26.20 -5.57
CA ASN A 84 6.76 26.08 -6.56
C ASN A 84 5.99 27.39 -6.74
N LYS A 85 5.72 28.12 -5.64
CA LYS A 85 5.13 29.46 -5.67
C LYS A 85 5.94 30.46 -6.49
N LEU A 86 7.26 30.29 -6.50
CA LEU A 86 8.20 31.10 -7.29
C LEU A 86 8.40 30.58 -8.72
N GLY A 87 7.68 29.52 -9.13
CA GLY A 87 7.72 28.96 -10.49
C GLY A 87 8.65 27.75 -10.68
N ALA A 88 9.09 27.10 -9.60
CA ALA A 88 9.85 25.85 -9.69
C ALA A 88 8.98 24.72 -10.27
N ASN A 89 9.37 24.15 -11.41
CA ASN A 89 8.68 23.01 -12.05
C ASN A 89 9.51 21.72 -12.04
N ALA A 90 10.72 21.77 -11.49
CA ALA A 90 11.64 20.64 -11.37
C ALA A 90 12.26 20.64 -9.97
N PRO A 91 12.74 19.47 -9.47
CA PRO A 91 13.46 19.39 -8.22
C PRO A 91 14.62 20.38 -8.18
N PHE A 92 14.66 21.21 -7.15
CA PHE A 92 15.63 22.28 -6.99
C PHE A 92 16.26 22.29 -5.60
N PHE A 93 15.57 21.75 -4.59
CA PHE A 93 15.94 21.92 -3.19
C PHE A 93 17.21 21.17 -2.84
N ALA A 94 17.35 19.92 -3.29
CA ALA A 94 18.58 19.14 -3.11
C ALA A 94 19.79 19.77 -3.84
N ALA A 95 19.55 20.47 -4.95
CA ALA A 95 20.62 21.15 -5.70
C ALA A 95 21.23 22.35 -4.96
N LEU A 96 20.61 22.80 -3.86
CA LEU A 96 21.13 23.89 -3.03
C LEU A 96 22.13 23.41 -1.97
N VAL A 97 22.26 22.10 -1.74
CA VAL A 97 23.19 21.53 -0.73
C VAL A 97 24.63 22.02 -0.93
N PRO A 98 25.22 22.05 -2.14
CA PRO A 98 26.56 22.58 -2.33
C PRO A 98 26.74 24.04 -1.87
N ALA A 99 25.72 24.88 -2.06
CA ALA A 99 25.76 26.27 -1.61
C ALA A 99 25.74 26.38 -0.07
N LEU A 100 24.99 25.50 0.59
CA LEU A 100 24.98 25.38 2.05
C LEU A 100 26.36 24.94 2.58
N LEU A 101 26.94 23.89 1.99
CA LEU A 101 28.25 23.38 2.39
C LEU A 101 29.34 24.44 2.21
N ALA A 102 29.29 25.24 1.13
CA ALA A 102 30.22 26.34 0.92
C ALA A 102 30.15 27.43 1.99
N GLN A 103 28.99 27.64 2.64
CA GLN A 103 28.86 28.64 3.71
C GLN A 103 29.10 28.10 5.11
N MET A 104 28.79 26.82 5.37
CA MET A 104 28.75 26.27 6.73
C MET A 104 29.64 25.05 6.94
N GLY A 105 30.08 24.36 5.88
CA GLY A 105 30.78 23.09 5.98
C GLY A 105 32.14 23.16 6.69
N GLU A 106 32.85 24.29 6.63
CA GLU A 106 34.12 24.47 7.36
C GLU A 106 33.91 24.49 8.87
N ALA A 107 32.89 25.22 9.35
CA ALA A 107 32.57 25.31 10.77
C ALA A 107 31.82 24.07 11.29
N TYR A 108 31.15 23.33 10.41
CA TYR A 108 30.36 22.14 10.72
C TYR A 108 30.74 20.97 9.79
N PRO A 109 31.89 20.29 10.04
CA PRO A 109 32.40 19.22 9.18
C PRO A 109 31.42 18.07 8.95
N GLN A 110 30.54 17.80 9.92
CA GLN A 110 29.51 16.77 9.81
C GLN A 110 28.56 16.96 8.61
N LEU A 111 28.39 18.20 8.14
CA LEU A 111 27.60 18.47 6.93
C LEU A 111 28.30 17.94 5.68
N ASN A 112 29.64 18.07 5.61
CA ASN A 112 30.44 17.53 4.50
C ASN A 112 30.50 16.00 4.56
N GLU A 113 30.72 15.44 5.75
CA GLU A 113 30.78 13.98 5.94
C GLU A 113 29.46 13.28 5.57
N ARG A 114 28.34 13.97 5.75
CA ARG A 114 26.99 13.46 5.47
C ARG A 114 26.36 14.03 4.19
N GLU A 115 27.13 14.66 3.31
CA GLU A 115 26.62 15.32 2.10
C GLU A 115 25.71 14.40 1.26
N ALA A 116 26.14 13.17 1.01
CA ALA A 116 25.38 12.20 0.23
C ALA A 116 24.03 11.89 0.89
N VAL A 117 24.02 11.64 2.21
CA VAL A 117 22.81 11.33 2.98
C VAL A 117 21.85 12.53 2.99
N ILE A 118 22.37 13.75 3.17
CA ILE A 118 21.59 14.99 3.14
C ILE A 118 20.95 15.17 1.77
N THR A 119 21.75 15.07 0.71
CA THR A 119 21.32 15.26 -0.68
C THR A 119 20.25 14.24 -1.05
N ASP A 120 20.46 12.96 -0.71
CA ASP A 120 19.52 11.89 -1.01
C ASP A 120 18.21 12.05 -0.24
N ALA A 121 18.26 12.36 1.06
CA ALA A 121 17.06 12.55 1.87
C ALA A 121 16.23 13.75 1.38
N LEU A 122 16.88 14.87 1.03
CA LEU A 122 16.20 16.05 0.49
C LEU A 122 15.59 15.77 -0.88
N ARG A 123 16.33 15.12 -1.78
CA ARG A 123 15.86 14.74 -3.12
C ARG A 123 14.67 13.78 -3.06
N ASN A 124 14.77 12.73 -2.25
CA ASN A 124 13.71 11.73 -2.13
C ASN A 124 12.41 12.35 -1.60
N GLU A 125 12.50 13.21 -0.58
CA GLU A 125 11.33 13.90 -0.06
C GLU A 125 10.78 14.92 -1.07
N GLU A 126 11.63 15.61 -1.84
CA GLU A 126 11.21 16.54 -2.89
C GLU A 126 10.48 15.83 -4.04
N GLU A 127 11.01 14.72 -4.54
CA GLU A 127 10.37 13.92 -5.59
C GLU A 127 9.05 13.28 -5.12
N GLN A 128 9.01 12.77 -3.89
CA GLN A 128 7.80 12.20 -3.30
C GLN A 128 6.73 13.29 -3.10
N PHE A 129 7.14 14.47 -2.65
CA PHE A 129 6.22 15.57 -2.40
C PHE A 129 5.71 16.20 -3.70
N ALA A 130 6.52 16.35 -4.74
CA ALA A 130 6.09 16.90 -6.02
C ALA A 130 4.87 16.16 -6.59
N ARG A 131 4.89 14.81 -6.57
CA ARG A 131 3.73 13.97 -6.98
C ARG A 131 2.47 14.21 -6.15
N THR A 132 2.64 14.59 -4.89
CA THR A 132 1.54 14.84 -3.94
C THR A 132 1.04 16.28 -4.05
N LEU A 133 1.93 17.23 -4.32
CA LEU A 133 1.66 18.66 -4.38
C LEU A 133 0.79 19.02 -5.58
N ASP A 134 1.11 18.53 -6.78
CA ASP A 134 0.34 18.85 -7.99
C ASP A 134 -1.11 18.36 -7.88
N ASN A 135 -1.29 17.10 -7.47
CA ASN A 135 -2.60 16.49 -7.26
C ASN A 135 -3.35 17.15 -6.10
N GLY A 136 -2.67 17.38 -4.98
CA GLY A 136 -3.27 17.98 -3.79
C GLY A 136 -3.65 19.46 -3.97
N MET A 137 -2.89 20.22 -4.78
CA MET A 137 -3.23 21.59 -5.13
C MET A 137 -4.45 21.66 -6.04
N ALA A 138 -4.54 20.81 -7.07
CA ALA A 138 -5.72 20.77 -7.94
C ALA A 138 -7.00 20.46 -7.15
N ILE A 139 -6.93 19.48 -6.23
CA ILE A 139 -8.07 19.10 -5.38
C ILE A 139 -8.40 20.18 -4.35
N LEU A 140 -7.39 20.82 -3.77
CA LEU A 140 -7.61 21.94 -2.87
C LEU A 140 -8.25 23.11 -3.62
N GLU A 141 -7.82 23.40 -4.84
CA GLU A 141 -8.43 24.46 -5.66
C GLU A 141 -9.87 24.13 -6.07
N GLU A 142 -10.16 22.88 -6.43
CA GLU A 142 -11.53 22.40 -6.68
C GLU A 142 -12.39 22.52 -5.43
N ALA A 143 -11.88 22.08 -4.27
CA ALA A 143 -12.60 22.17 -3.00
C ALA A 143 -12.80 23.63 -2.53
N LEU A 144 -11.87 24.53 -2.89
CA LEU A 144 -11.97 25.96 -2.60
C LEU A 144 -12.85 26.72 -3.61
N ALA A 145 -13.12 26.17 -4.79
CA ALA A 145 -13.91 26.83 -5.82
C ALA A 145 -15.38 27.01 -5.41
N ASP A 146 -15.90 26.09 -4.61
CA ASP A 146 -17.30 26.05 -4.18
C ASP A 146 -17.53 26.60 -2.76
N ILE A 147 -16.48 27.06 -2.08
CA ILE A 147 -16.58 27.59 -0.71
C ILE A 147 -16.84 29.10 -0.76
N GLU A 148 -18.08 29.49 -0.44
CA GLU A 148 -18.48 30.90 -0.25
C GLU A 148 -18.10 31.44 1.15
N ASP A 149 -17.76 30.55 2.09
CA ASP A 149 -17.44 30.88 3.48
C ASP A 149 -15.92 31.02 3.72
N THR A 150 -15.53 31.63 4.84
CA THR A 150 -14.13 31.78 5.23
C THR A 150 -13.52 30.54 5.88
N VAL A 151 -14.29 29.45 6.05
CA VAL A 151 -13.88 28.24 6.77
C VAL A 151 -13.84 27.02 5.83
N ILE A 152 -12.69 26.33 5.79
CA ILE A 152 -12.52 25.07 5.08
C ILE A 152 -13.04 23.92 5.98
N PRO A 153 -14.06 23.14 5.55
CA PRO A 153 -14.66 22.10 6.38
C PRO A 153 -13.67 21.00 6.79
N GLY A 154 -13.79 20.50 8.03
CA GLY A 154 -12.92 19.47 8.57
C GLY A 154 -12.89 18.17 7.75
N ALA A 155 -13.99 17.80 7.11
CA ALA A 155 -14.08 16.65 6.22
C ALA A 155 -13.22 16.79 4.95
N VAL A 156 -13.08 18.01 4.43
CA VAL A 156 -12.22 18.31 3.27
C VAL A 156 -10.75 18.22 3.68
N ILE A 157 -10.40 18.78 4.83
CA ILE A 157 -9.06 18.68 5.42
C ILE A 157 -8.69 17.21 5.65
N PHE A 158 -9.63 16.43 6.21
CA PHE A 158 -9.47 15.00 6.43
C PHE A 158 -9.26 14.25 5.12
N LYS A 159 -10.08 14.51 4.08
CA LYS A 159 -9.92 13.87 2.77
C LYS A 159 -8.57 14.19 2.13
N LEU A 160 -8.14 15.45 2.18
CA LEU A 160 -6.83 15.89 1.71
C LEU A 160 -5.69 15.14 2.43
N TYR A 161 -5.80 14.99 3.74
CA TYR A 161 -4.81 14.28 4.55
C TYR A 161 -4.84 12.75 4.34
N ASP A 162 -5.98 12.11 4.53
CA ASP A 162 -6.16 10.66 4.58
C ASP A 162 -6.11 10.01 3.19
N THR A 163 -6.82 10.58 2.22
CA THR A 163 -6.92 9.98 0.87
C THR A 163 -5.75 10.37 -0.02
N TYR A 164 -5.26 11.60 0.09
CA TYR A 164 -4.28 12.16 -0.85
C TYR A 164 -2.93 12.49 -0.22
N GLY A 165 -2.76 12.28 1.09
CA GLY A 165 -1.48 12.51 1.78
C GLY A 165 -1.05 13.99 1.85
N PHE A 166 -1.98 14.92 1.63
CA PHE A 166 -1.73 16.36 1.65
C PHE A 166 -1.72 16.89 3.09
N PRO A 167 -0.59 17.42 3.59
CA PRO A 167 -0.46 17.74 5.01
C PRO A 167 -1.39 18.86 5.47
N VAL A 168 -2.03 18.69 6.63
CA VAL A 168 -2.90 19.71 7.26
C VAL A 168 -2.15 21.04 7.47
N ASP A 169 -0.88 20.97 7.84
CA ASP A 169 -0.01 22.14 7.99
C ASP A 169 0.10 22.96 6.70
N LEU A 170 0.16 22.26 5.55
CA LEU A 170 0.26 22.89 4.24
C LEU A 170 -1.08 23.50 3.83
N THR A 171 -2.18 22.79 4.08
CA THR A 171 -3.55 23.32 3.91
C THR A 171 -3.74 24.59 4.73
N ASN A 172 -3.23 24.63 5.96
CA ASN A 172 -3.31 25.80 6.84
C ASN A 172 -2.50 26.98 6.28
N ASP A 173 -1.28 26.73 5.82
CA ASP A 173 -0.44 27.77 5.23
C ASP A 173 -1.06 28.31 3.92
N ILE A 174 -1.77 27.50 3.13
CA ILE A 174 -2.51 27.97 1.92
C ILE A 174 -3.76 28.75 2.32
N ALA A 175 -4.51 28.23 3.29
CA ALA A 175 -5.71 28.88 3.81
C ALA A 175 -5.39 30.28 4.33
N ARG A 176 -4.34 30.43 5.15
CA ARG A 176 -3.89 31.72 5.70
C ARG A 176 -3.53 32.74 4.63
N GLU A 177 -2.86 32.33 3.54
CA GLU A 177 -2.51 33.24 2.44
C GLU A 177 -3.75 33.76 1.70
N ARG A 178 -4.83 32.96 1.65
CA ARG A 178 -6.11 33.31 1.02
C ARG A 178 -7.13 33.91 2.01
N GLY A 179 -6.75 34.13 3.26
CA GLY A 179 -7.64 34.66 4.30
C GLY A 179 -8.68 33.66 4.83
N LEU A 180 -8.46 32.36 4.63
CA LEU A 180 -9.32 31.27 5.05
C LEU A 180 -8.84 30.64 6.37
N ILE A 181 -9.76 30.02 7.11
CA ILE A 181 -9.56 29.36 8.40
C ILE A 181 -9.86 27.88 8.23
N LEU A 182 -9.14 27.01 8.94
CA LEU A 182 -9.42 25.57 8.95
C LEU A 182 -10.39 25.21 10.08
N ASP A 183 -11.38 24.39 9.78
CA ASP A 183 -12.18 23.70 10.80
C ASP A 183 -11.40 22.48 11.36
N LEU A 184 -10.55 22.76 12.35
CA LEU A 184 -9.74 21.73 13.01
C LEU A 184 -10.58 20.79 13.89
N GLU A 185 -11.68 21.28 14.49
CA GLU A 185 -12.58 20.45 15.30
C GLU A 185 -13.27 19.39 14.44
N GLY A 186 -13.79 19.77 13.26
CA GLY A 186 -14.37 18.83 12.31
C GLY A 186 -13.35 17.84 11.75
N TYR A 187 -12.09 18.25 11.58
CA TYR A 187 -11.00 17.36 11.19
C TYR A 187 -10.69 16.32 12.27
N GLU A 188 -10.59 16.74 13.54
CA GLU A 188 -10.36 15.85 14.67
C GLU A 188 -11.51 14.86 14.86
N ALA A 189 -12.77 15.31 14.67
CA ALA A 189 -13.94 14.43 14.69
C ALA A 189 -13.87 13.35 13.60
N ALA A 190 -13.47 13.71 12.38
CA ALA A 190 -13.29 12.76 11.27
C ALA A 190 -12.15 11.76 11.54
N MET A 191 -11.03 12.22 12.10
CA MET A 191 -9.91 11.38 12.55
C MET A 191 -10.32 10.41 13.66
N ALA A 192 -11.11 10.87 14.64
CA ALA A 192 -11.62 10.03 15.72
C ALA A 192 -12.56 8.94 15.18
N ALA A 193 -13.46 9.29 14.25
CA ALA A 193 -14.35 8.33 13.61
C ALA A 193 -13.60 7.29 12.74
N GLN A 194 -12.46 7.64 12.16
CA GLN A 194 -11.58 6.68 11.49
C GLN A 194 -10.88 5.75 12.50
N ARG A 195 -10.31 6.31 13.58
CA ARG A 195 -9.66 5.52 14.65
C ARG A 195 -10.62 4.52 15.28
N GLN A 196 -11.85 4.94 15.56
CA GLN A 196 -12.89 4.06 16.10
C GLN A 196 -13.20 2.91 15.13
N ARG A 197 -13.37 3.20 13.83
CA ARG A 197 -13.57 2.16 12.80
C ARG A 197 -12.40 1.17 12.69
N SER A 198 -11.17 1.62 12.92
CA SER A 198 -9.98 0.77 12.97
C SER A 198 -9.88 -0.04 14.27
N GLN A 199 -10.41 0.48 15.39
CA GLN A 199 -10.46 -0.20 16.69
C GLN A 199 -11.61 -1.21 16.78
N ASP A 200 -12.74 -0.97 16.11
CA ASP A 200 -13.87 -1.91 16.05
C ASP A 200 -13.54 -3.21 15.26
N HIS A 201 -12.32 -3.32 14.68
CA HIS A 201 -11.77 -4.55 14.11
C HIS A 201 -10.75 -5.27 15.02
N ALA A 202 -10.42 -4.72 16.19
CA ALA A 202 -9.65 -5.37 17.23
C ALA A 202 -10.61 -5.73 18.38
N GLY A 203 -10.83 -7.03 18.63
CA GLY A 203 -11.76 -7.50 19.64
C GLY A 203 -11.54 -6.85 21.02
N PHE A 204 -12.65 -6.56 21.71
CA PHE A 204 -12.73 -5.95 23.04
C PHE A 204 -11.79 -6.65 24.05
N LYS A 205 -10.59 -6.10 24.29
CA LYS A 205 -9.74 -6.43 25.45
C LYS A 205 -10.01 -5.38 26.54
N VAL A 206 -10.55 -5.81 27.68
CA VAL A 206 -10.61 -4.96 28.89
C VAL A 206 -9.17 -4.74 29.36
N ASP A 207 -8.76 -3.49 29.56
CA ASP A 207 -7.40 -3.13 29.98
C ASP A 207 -7.27 -3.21 31.51
N TYR A 208 -6.79 -4.35 32.01
CA TYR A 208 -6.57 -4.60 33.44
C TYR A 208 -5.28 -3.96 33.98
N SER A 209 -4.46 -3.32 33.13
CA SER A 209 -3.13 -2.82 33.51
C SER A 209 -3.15 -1.57 34.40
N GLN A 210 -4.23 -0.78 34.34
CA GLN A 210 -4.32 0.52 35.01
C GLN A 210 -4.69 0.46 36.50
N ASN A 211 -5.19 -0.69 36.99
CA ASN A 211 -5.65 -0.88 38.37
C ASN A 211 -4.89 -1.99 39.13
N LEU A 212 -3.73 -2.43 38.63
CA LEU A 212 -2.97 -3.49 39.28
C LEU A 212 -2.24 -2.97 40.53
N HIS A 213 -2.73 -3.35 41.72
CA HIS A 213 -2.12 -3.05 43.02
C HIS A 213 -1.59 -4.32 43.69
N VAL A 214 -0.60 -4.96 43.08
CA VAL A 214 0.04 -6.17 43.59
C VAL A 214 1.52 -5.88 43.86
N GLU A 215 1.97 -6.07 45.10
CA GLU A 215 3.38 -5.90 45.46
C GLU A 215 4.25 -7.05 44.95
N GLY A 216 5.53 -6.77 44.67
CA GLY A 216 6.49 -7.75 44.18
C GLY A 216 6.56 -7.83 42.65
N GLU A 217 7.18 -8.90 42.14
CA GLU A 217 7.33 -9.22 40.72
C GLU A 217 7.19 -10.74 40.53
N THR A 218 6.79 -11.18 39.34
CA THR A 218 6.74 -12.61 39.00
C THR A 218 8.12 -13.08 38.49
N GLU A 219 8.66 -14.14 39.08
CA GLU A 219 9.86 -14.83 38.59
C GLU A 219 9.56 -15.60 37.29
N PHE A 220 10.24 -15.27 36.20
CA PHE A 220 10.04 -15.95 34.92
C PHE A 220 10.99 -17.13 34.75
N LEU A 221 10.43 -18.35 34.66
CA LEU A 221 11.17 -19.62 34.55
C LEU A 221 11.18 -20.17 33.10
N GLY A 222 10.44 -19.53 32.20
CA GLY A 222 10.14 -20.06 30.86
C GLY A 222 11.30 -20.10 29.87
N TYR A 223 12.49 -19.65 30.26
CA TYR A 223 13.72 -19.86 29.48
C TYR A 223 14.22 -21.30 29.56
N GLU A 224 14.00 -21.97 30.69
CA GLU A 224 14.58 -23.27 31.00
C GLU A 224 13.53 -24.37 31.13
N ALA A 225 12.29 -24.02 31.48
CA ALA A 225 11.22 -24.96 31.75
C ALA A 225 9.92 -24.58 31.03
N ASP A 226 9.23 -25.60 30.52
CA ASP A 226 7.87 -25.47 29.96
C ASP A 226 6.78 -25.73 31.02
N GLN A 227 7.20 -26.18 32.22
CA GLN A 227 6.33 -26.51 33.34
C GLN A 227 7.01 -26.12 34.66
N ALA A 228 6.27 -25.50 35.58
CA ALA A 228 6.75 -25.21 36.93
C ALA A 228 5.59 -25.07 37.94
N GLU A 229 5.87 -25.36 39.20
CA GLU A 229 4.96 -25.02 40.29
C GLU A 229 5.06 -23.52 40.61
N GLY A 230 3.91 -22.89 40.89
CA GLY A 230 3.82 -21.50 41.33
C GLY A 230 2.64 -21.28 42.29
N ALA A 231 2.73 -20.29 43.16
CA ALA A 231 1.66 -19.91 44.08
C ALA A 231 0.82 -18.78 43.50
N VAL A 232 -0.51 -18.86 43.62
CA VAL A 232 -1.43 -17.79 43.22
C VAL A 232 -1.28 -16.61 44.16
N VAL A 233 -0.81 -15.48 43.65
CA VAL A 233 -0.62 -14.24 44.40
C VAL A 233 -1.87 -13.37 44.35
N ALA A 234 -2.54 -13.32 43.19
CA ALA A 234 -3.74 -12.53 43.01
C ALA A 234 -4.63 -13.10 41.90
N ILE A 235 -5.93 -12.85 42.02
CA ILE A 235 -6.94 -13.16 40.99
C ILE A 235 -7.75 -11.89 40.73
N LEU A 236 -7.92 -11.52 39.47
CA LEU A 236 -8.67 -10.34 39.06
C LEU A 236 -9.84 -10.73 38.13
N VAL A 237 -11.03 -10.20 38.40
CA VAL A 237 -12.22 -10.35 37.57
C VAL A 237 -12.83 -8.98 37.35
N ASP A 238 -13.13 -8.61 36.10
CA ASP A 238 -13.70 -7.30 35.71
C ASP A 238 -12.96 -6.06 36.27
N GLY A 239 -11.66 -6.19 36.52
CA GLY A 239 -10.78 -5.13 37.03
C GLY A 239 -10.68 -5.07 38.55
N GLY A 240 -11.39 -5.93 39.28
CA GLY A 240 -11.37 -6.02 40.74
C GLY A 240 -10.67 -7.29 41.24
N SER A 241 -10.01 -7.20 42.39
CA SER A 241 -9.40 -8.35 43.08
C SER A 241 -10.46 -9.23 43.72
N VAL A 242 -10.34 -10.55 43.54
CA VAL A 242 -11.21 -11.57 44.13
C VAL A 242 -10.37 -12.66 44.81
N GLU A 243 -10.95 -13.32 45.82
CA GLU A 243 -10.26 -14.40 46.56
C GLU A 243 -10.24 -15.73 45.82
N ALA A 244 -11.16 -15.92 44.86
CA ALA A 244 -11.34 -17.18 44.15
C ALA A 244 -11.94 -16.98 42.76
N LEU A 245 -11.60 -17.88 41.83
CA LEU A 245 -12.28 -18.11 40.56
C LEU A 245 -13.13 -19.39 40.67
N GLU A 246 -14.36 -19.35 40.16
CA GLU A 246 -15.27 -20.50 40.08
C GLU A 246 -15.36 -21.04 38.64
N VAL A 247 -15.92 -22.24 38.47
CA VAL A 247 -16.07 -22.88 37.14
C VAL A 247 -16.82 -21.96 36.16
N ASP A 248 -16.37 -21.96 34.91
CA ASP A 248 -16.88 -21.13 33.81
C ASP A 248 -16.68 -19.61 33.98
N GLN A 249 -15.98 -19.18 35.04
CA GLN A 249 -15.54 -17.80 35.16
C GLN A 249 -14.21 -17.57 34.45
N SER A 250 -14.06 -16.37 33.89
CA SER A 250 -12.81 -15.89 33.30
C SER A 250 -12.22 -14.75 34.13
N GLY A 251 -10.90 -14.66 34.16
CA GLY A 251 -10.20 -13.62 34.91
C GLY A 251 -8.71 -13.62 34.61
N MET A 252 -7.97 -12.80 35.36
CA MET A 252 -6.51 -12.78 35.35
C MET A 252 -5.97 -13.46 36.60
N VAL A 253 -5.02 -14.37 36.44
CA VAL A 253 -4.30 -14.99 37.56
C VAL A 253 -2.85 -14.52 37.54
N ILE A 254 -2.32 -14.14 38.69
CA ILE A 254 -0.92 -13.76 38.87
C ILE A 254 -0.26 -14.78 39.78
N LEU A 255 0.90 -15.28 39.37
CA LEU A 255 1.71 -16.24 40.11
C LEU A 255 2.98 -15.58 40.64
N ASP A 256 3.56 -16.13 41.70
CA ASP A 256 4.89 -15.72 42.20
C ASP A 256 6.00 -16.08 41.20
N ARG A 257 5.86 -17.22 40.51
CA ARG A 257 6.74 -17.67 39.43
C ARG A 257 5.95 -18.38 38.34
N THR A 258 6.43 -18.32 37.09
CA THR A 258 5.72 -18.93 35.95
C THR A 258 6.64 -19.29 34.78
N PRO A 259 6.35 -20.39 34.05
CA PRO A 259 7.00 -20.66 32.76
C PRO A 259 6.36 -19.89 31.59
N PHE A 260 5.20 -19.25 31.78
CA PHE A 260 4.47 -18.54 30.71
C PHE A 260 5.15 -17.22 30.36
N TYR A 261 5.48 -17.03 29.08
CA TYR A 261 6.04 -15.77 28.60
C TYR A 261 4.91 -14.76 28.46
N GLY A 262 5.11 -13.57 29.05
CA GLY A 262 4.21 -12.44 28.88
C GLY A 262 4.51 -11.69 27.59
N GLU A 263 3.47 -11.41 26.81
CA GLU A 263 3.56 -10.68 25.53
C GLU A 263 4.49 -9.45 25.65
N SER A 264 5.60 -9.46 24.90
CA SER A 264 6.58 -8.38 24.84
C SER A 264 7.55 -8.58 23.68
N GLY A 265 8.27 -7.53 23.26
CA GLY A 265 9.26 -7.61 22.17
C GLY A 265 8.71 -8.05 20.81
N GLY A 266 7.39 -7.98 20.61
CA GLY A 266 6.69 -8.52 19.44
C GLY A 266 6.35 -10.00 19.53
N GLN A 267 6.85 -10.75 20.51
CA GLN A 267 6.43 -12.13 20.78
C GLN A 267 5.10 -12.15 21.54
N VAL A 268 4.14 -12.92 21.04
CA VAL A 268 2.84 -13.13 21.71
C VAL A 268 2.99 -13.91 23.01
N GLY A 269 2.04 -13.69 23.94
CA GLY A 269 1.95 -14.40 25.20
C GLY A 269 1.68 -15.90 25.03
N ASP A 270 2.13 -16.70 26.00
CA ASP A 270 1.84 -18.12 25.95
C ASP A 270 0.42 -18.48 26.37
N CYS A 271 -0.01 -19.60 25.82
CA CYS A 271 -1.21 -20.34 26.19
C CYS A 271 -0.83 -21.62 26.90
N GLY A 272 -1.77 -22.23 27.63
CA GLY A 272 -1.51 -23.45 28.39
C GLY A 272 -2.57 -23.71 29.44
N ARG A 273 -2.17 -24.31 30.57
CA ARG A 273 -3.05 -24.67 31.68
C ARG A 273 -2.41 -24.40 33.03
N LEU A 274 -3.25 -24.07 34.01
CA LEU A 274 -2.92 -24.08 35.44
C LEU A 274 -3.68 -25.23 36.08
N LEU A 275 -2.97 -26.16 36.72
CA LEU A 275 -3.57 -27.35 37.34
C LEU A 275 -3.38 -27.32 38.85
N THR A 276 -4.37 -27.79 39.58
CA THR A 276 -4.30 -28.04 41.03
C THR A 276 -4.82 -29.45 41.32
N ASP A 277 -4.69 -29.93 42.56
CA ASP A 277 -5.21 -31.25 42.97
C ASP A 277 -6.73 -31.42 42.73
N GLY A 278 -7.50 -30.33 42.61
CA GLY A 278 -8.96 -30.35 42.49
C GLY A 278 -9.55 -29.43 41.42
N GLY A 279 -8.72 -28.76 40.62
CA GLY A 279 -9.18 -27.77 39.66
C GLY A 279 -8.23 -27.57 38.48
N ALA A 280 -8.75 -27.01 37.39
CA ALA A 280 -8.01 -26.73 36.17
C ALA A 280 -8.50 -25.42 35.56
N ALA A 281 -7.56 -24.60 35.10
CA ALA A 281 -7.82 -23.39 34.35
C ALA A 281 -7.09 -23.44 33.01
N ASP A 282 -7.78 -23.08 31.93
CA ASP A 282 -7.16 -22.90 30.62
C ASP A 282 -6.64 -21.47 30.52
N VAL A 283 -5.36 -21.31 30.17
CA VAL A 283 -4.71 -20.02 29.93
C VAL A 283 -4.77 -19.73 28.43
N THR A 284 -5.49 -18.69 28.03
CA THR A 284 -5.69 -18.33 26.62
C THR A 284 -4.69 -17.31 26.09
N ASP A 285 -4.05 -16.55 26.97
CA ASP A 285 -3.05 -15.53 26.65
C ASP A 285 -2.31 -15.16 27.95
N THR A 286 -1.11 -14.63 27.85
CA THR A 286 -0.32 -14.13 29.00
C THR A 286 0.27 -12.78 28.66
N THR A 287 -0.03 -11.75 29.45
CA THR A 287 0.50 -10.39 29.26
C THR A 287 1.41 -9.99 30.41
N LYS A 288 2.22 -8.95 30.22
CA LYS A 288 3.12 -8.44 31.25
C LYS A 288 2.75 -7.01 31.66
N SER A 289 2.66 -6.75 32.95
CA SER A 289 2.41 -5.41 33.49
C SER A 289 3.07 -5.22 34.85
N GLN A 290 3.77 -4.10 35.06
CA GLN A 290 4.39 -3.74 36.35
C GLN A 290 5.23 -4.88 37.00
N GLY A 291 5.97 -5.65 36.20
CA GLY A 291 6.79 -6.77 36.69
C GLY A 291 6.03 -8.09 36.90
N HIS A 292 4.71 -8.11 36.74
CA HIS A 292 3.86 -9.29 36.88
C HIS A 292 3.50 -9.91 35.53
N HIS A 293 3.32 -11.23 35.53
CA HIS A 293 2.74 -11.98 34.42
C HIS A 293 1.26 -12.24 34.71
N LEU A 294 0.39 -11.71 33.85
CA LEU A 294 -1.06 -11.79 33.97
C LEU A 294 -1.54 -12.90 33.04
N HIS A 295 -1.93 -14.03 33.62
CA HIS A 295 -2.44 -15.19 32.89
C HIS A 295 -3.93 -14.97 32.66
N GLN A 296 -4.36 -14.83 31.41
CA GLN A 296 -5.78 -14.74 31.07
C GLN A 296 -6.36 -16.15 31.12
N VAL A 297 -7.18 -16.43 32.13
CA VAL A 297 -7.67 -17.78 32.40
C VAL A 297 -9.18 -17.89 32.29
N THR A 298 -9.64 -19.09 31.93
CA THR A 298 -11.00 -19.54 32.18
C THR A 298 -10.95 -20.83 33.00
N LEU A 299 -11.62 -20.86 34.15
CA LEU A 299 -11.61 -22.05 34.99
C LEU A 299 -12.55 -23.11 34.40
N THR A 300 -12.01 -24.28 34.09
CA THR A 300 -12.73 -25.38 33.45
C THR A 300 -13.19 -26.45 34.45
N ALA A 301 -12.56 -26.51 35.62
CA ALA A 301 -12.95 -27.43 36.69
C ALA A 301 -12.51 -26.91 38.07
N GLY A 302 -13.31 -27.23 39.09
CA GLY A 302 -12.96 -26.96 40.49
C GLY A 302 -13.11 -25.49 40.90
N CYS A 303 -12.21 -25.05 41.77
CA CYS A 303 -12.10 -23.67 42.24
C CYS A 303 -10.61 -23.35 42.36
N LEU A 304 -10.22 -22.13 42.01
CA LEU A 304 -8.83 -21.65 42.15
C LEU A 304 -8.82 -20.46 43.09
N LYS A 305 -7.99 -20.48 44.13
CA LYS A 305 -7.94 -19.45 45.17
C LYS A 305 -6.58 -18.79 45.29
N VAL A 306 -6.58 -17.57 45.82
CA VAL A 306 -5.35 -16.91 46.24
C VAL A 306 -4.65 -17.77 47.32
N GLY A 307 -3.36 -18.00 47.13
CA GLY A 307 -2.53 -18.87 47.98
C GLY A 307 -2.44 -20.33 47.52
N ASP A 308 -3.24 -20.77 46.56
CA ASP A 308 -3.14 -22.12 46.02
C ASP A 308 -1.81 -22.32 45.27
N THR A 309 -1.24 -23.51 45.38
CA THR A 309 -0.12 -23.94 44.53
C THR A 309 -0.68 -24.57 43.26
N VAL A 310 -0.26 -24.04 42.12
CA VAL A 310 -0.63 -24.54 40.78
C VAL A 310 0.58 -25.15 40.09
N ASP A 311 0.34 -26.21 39.34
CA ASP A 311 1.23 -26.71 38.31
C ASP A 311 0.93 -25.99 37.00
N ALA A 312 1.79 -25.02 36.66
CA ALA A 312 1.65 -24.18 35.49
C ALA A 312 2.34 -24.84 34.28
N GLN A 313 1.58 -25.19 33.25
CA GLN A 313 2.04 -25.90 32.06
C GLN A 313 1.73 -25.11 30.78
N ILE A 314 2.76 -24.69 30.04
CA ILE A 314 2.54 -24.04 28.74
C ILE A 314 2.18 -25.07 27.66
N ASP A 315 1.55 -24.63 26.57
CA ASP A 315 1.51 -25.41 25.34
C ASP A 315 2.89 -25.37 24.66
N ALA A 316 3.70 -26.38 24.93
CA ALA A 316 5.05 -26.51 24.38
C ALA A 316 5.08 -26.53 22.85
N SER A 317 4.02 -27.01 22.18
CA SER A 317 3.96 -27.03 20.71
C SER A 317 3.75 -25.63 20.15
N LEU A 318 2.83 -24.85 20.73
CA LEU A 318 2.64 -23.44 20.40
C LEU A 318 3.92 -22.64 20.68
N ARG A 319 4.48 -22.78 21.88
CA ARG A 319 5.73 -22.12 22.28
C ARG A 319 6.86 -22.42 21.31
N ASN A 320 7.05 -23.68 20.93
CA ASN A 320 8.12 -24.06 20.02
C ASN A 320 7.97 -23.36 18.67
N ARG A 321 6.76 -23.35 18.09
CA ARG A 321 6.51 -22.64 16.82
C ARG A 321 6.79 -21.14 16.92
N THR A 322 6.39 -20.51 18.03
CA THR A 322 6.70 -19.10 18.32
C THR A 322 8.22 -18.89 18.44
N ARG A 323 8.96 -19.77 19.13
CA ARG A 323 10.43 -19.74 19.21
C ARG A 323 11.09 -19.80 17.84
N LEU A 324 10.60 -20.67 16.94
CA LEU A 324 11.14 -20.78 15.58
C LEU A 324 10.98 -19.44 14.84
N ASN A 325 9.78 -18.87 14.88
CA ASN A 325 9.46 -17.59 14.25
C ASN A 325 10.27 -16.43 14.88
N HIS A 326 10.45 -16.43 16.21
CA HIS A 326 11.23 -15.40 16.89
C HIS A 326 12.70 -15.46 16.47
N SER A 327 13.29 -16.65 16.53
CA SER A 327 14.69 -16.84 16.14
C SER A 327 14.94 -16.50 14.68
N ALA A 328 14.01 -16.85 13.78
CA ALA A 328 14.10 -16.45 12.38
C ALA A 328 13.98 -14.94 12.16
N THR A 329 13.27 -14.21 13.04
CA THR A 329 13.13 -12.75 12.96
C THR A 329 14.48 -12.06 13.12
N HIS A 330 15.34 -12.52 14.06
CA HIS A 330 16.69 -11.98 14.23
C HIS A 330 17.60 -12.28 13.03
N LEU A 331 17.56 -13.50 12.51
CA LEU A 331 18.32 -13.85 11.29
C LEU A 331 17.85 -13.02 10.08
N LEU A 332 16.54 -12.81 9.95
CA LEU A 332 15.94 -11.97 8.91
C LEU A 332 16.39 -10.52 9.04
N HIS A 333 16.37 -9.96 10.25
CA HIS A 333 16.75 -8.58 10.51
C HIS A 333 18.19 -8.30 10.05
N GLU A 334 19.13 -9.16 10.45
CA GLU A 334 20.52 -9.05 10.03
C GLU A 334 20.69 -9.28 8.51
N ALA A 335 19.98 -10.25 7.94
CA ALA A 335 20.03 -10.49 6.49
C ALA A 335 19.52 -9.28 5.68
N LEU A 336 18.48 -8.59 6.18
CA LEU A 336 18.00 -7.34 5.58
C LEU A 336 19.05 -6.24 5.64
N ARG A 337 19.72 -6.06 6.78
CA ARG A 337 20.78 -5.05 6.93
C ARG A 337 21.94 -5.30 5.98
N ARG A 338 22.38 -6.56 5.83
CA ARG A 338 23.47 -6.91 4.92
C ARG A 338 23.12 -6.72 3.44
N GLU A 339 21.88 -7.05 3.05
CA GLU A 339 21.45 -6.92 1.64
C GLU A 339 21.07 -5.48 1.28
N LEU A 340 20.39 -4.76 2.17
CA LEU A 340 19.79 -3.45 1.87
C LEU A 340 20.56 -2.27 2.45
N GLY A 341 21.35 -2.47 3.51
CA GLY A 341 22.16 -1.43 4.17
C GLY A 341 21.84 -1.23 5.66
N ASP A 342 22.71 -0.50 6.36
CA ASP A 342 22.62 -0.27 7.80
C ASP A 342 21.44 0.62 8.24
N HIS A 343 20.75 1.29 7.32
CA HIS A 343 19.56 2.12 7.60
C HIS A 343 18.31 1.30 7.92
N ILE A 344 18.37 -0.02 7.75
CA ILE A 344 17.29 -0.93 8.14
C ILE A 344 17.22 -0.95 9.67
N LEU A 345 16.12 -0.41 10.19
CA LEU A 345 15.80 -0.39 11.62
C LEU A 345 14.41 -0.96 11.81
N GLN A 346 14.23 -1.79 12.84
CA GLN A 346 12.91 -2.30 13.23
C GLN A 346 11.95 -1.14 13.55
N LYS A 347 10.73 -1.23 12.99
CA LYS A 347 9.59 -0.33 13.23
C LYS A 347 8.39 -1.04 13.87
N GLY A 348 8.39 -2.37 13.84
CA GLY A 348 7.35 -3.19 14.43
C GLY A 348 7.68 -4.67 14.24
N SER A 349 7.20 -5.50 15.16
CA SER A 349 7.35 -6.95 15.08
C SER A 349 6.09 -7.62 15.61
N LEU A 350 5.70 -8.73 15.00
CA LEU A 350 4.73 -9.68 15.54
C LEU A 350 5.29 -11.08 15.28
N VAL A 351 5.36 -11.87 16.34
CA VAL A 351 5.84 -13.23 16.32
C VAL A 351 4.82 -14.08 17.08
N ASP A 352 4.05 -14.86 16.33
CA ASP A 352 3.09 -15.82 16.86
C ASP A 352 3.41 -17.25 16.40
N SER A 353 2.59 -18.22 16.78
CA SER A 353 2.79 -19.63 16.43
C SER A 353 2.49 -19.97 14.96
N GLN A 354 1.90 -19.04 14.21
CA GLN A 354 1.49 -19.22 12.82
C GLN A 354 2.48 -18.54 11.86
N ARG A 355 2.99 -17.36 12.20
CA ARG A 355 3.87 -16.55 11.34
C ARG A 355 4.74 -15.57 12.12
N LEU A 356 5.71 -14.99 11.41
CA LEU A 356 6.36 -13.75 11.81
C LEU A 356 6.04 -12.62 10.83
N ARG A 357 6.03 -11.40 11.37
CA ARG A 357 5.84 -10.15 10.65
C ARG A 357 6.87 -9.16 11.15
N PHE A 358 7.69 -8.65 10.23
CA PHE A 358 8.78 -7.75 10.55
C PHE A 358 8.65 -6.45 9.75
N ASP A 359 8.48 -5.34 10.47
CA ASP A 359 8.36 -4.01 9.89
C ASP A 359 9.68 -3.26 10.05
N PHE A 360 10.17 -2.65 8.98
CA PHE A 360 11.49 -2.02 8.96
C PHE A 360 11.52 -0.72 8.14
N SER A 361 12.46 0.17 8.45
CA SER A 361 12.67 1.40 7.70
C SER A 361 13.34 1.13 6.37
N HIS A 362 12.62 1.35 5.27
CA HIS A 362 13.17 1.31 3.92
C HIS A 362 12.25 2.08 2.96
N GLY A 363 12.85 2.89 2.07
CA GLY A 363 12.12 3.87 1.26
C GLY A 363 11.47 3.29 -0.01
N GLU A 364 11.98 2.17 -0.52
CA GLU A 364 11.62 1.64 -1.83
C GLU A 364 11.19 0.18 -1.78
N ALA A 365 10.64 -0.33 -2.87
CA ALA A 365 10.33 -1.74 -2.98
C ALA A 365 11.60 -2.61 -3.08
N VAL A 366 11.73 -3.58 -2.17
CA VAL A 366 12.76 -4.62 -2.18
C VAL A 366 12.47 -5.52 -3.36
N SER A 367 13.45 -5.61 -4.26
CA SER A 367 13.32 -6.40 -5.48
C SER A 367 13.14 -7.89 -5.19
N ALA A 368 12.51 -8.60 -6.12
CA ALA A 368 12.37 -10.06 -6.03
C ALA A 368 13.73 -10.77 -5.89
N GLN A 369 14.79 -10.23 -6.51
CA GLN A 369 16.13 -10.75 -6.39
C GLN A 369 16.68 -10.58 -4.97
N ALA A 370 16.54 -9.39 -4.38
CA ALA A 370 16.97 -9.14 -3.00
C ALA A 370 16.20 -10.00 -2.00
N LEU A 371 14.88 -10.17 -2.16
CA LEU A 371 14.07 -11.09 -1.34
C LEU A 371 14.56 -12.54 -1.42
N ALA A 372 14.95 -12.99 -2.62
CA ALA A 372 15.53 -14.31 -2.81
C ALA A 372 16.89 -14.45 -2.11
N THR A 373 17.76 -13.43 -2.22
CA THR A 373 19.05 -13.39 -1.51
C THR A 373 18.85 -13.44 0.01
N ILE A 374 17.97 -12.60 0.55
CA ILE A 374 17.64 -12.56 1.99
C ILE A 374 17.14 -13.94 2.45
N THR A 375 16.20 -14.54 1.71
CA THR A 375 15.67 -15.87 2.04
C THR A 375 16.77 -16.94 2.01
N SER A 376 17.68 -16.89 1.03
CA SER A 376 18.83 -17.81 0.98
C SER A 376 19.75 -17.64 2.18
N THR A 377 20.14 -16.40 2.49
CA THR A 377 21.05 -16.06 3.59
C THR A 377 20.50 -16.54 4.94
N VAL A 378 19.21 -16.31 5.22
CA VAL A 378 18.58 -16.82 6.45
C VAL A 378 18.64 -18.35 6.51
N ASN A 379 18.28 -19.03 5.41
CA ASN A 379 18.33 -20.49 5.37
C ASN A 379 19.77 -21.05 5.40
N GLU A 380 20.78 -20.31 4.94
CA GLU A 380 22.20 -20.67 5.12
C GLU A 380 22.58 -20.65 6.60
N GLN A 381 22.17 -19.62 7.34
CA GLN A 381 22.40 -19.53 8.78
C GLN A 381 21.64 -20.62 9.56
N ILE A 382 20.44 -20.98 9.11
CA ILE A 382 19.70 -22.12 9.66
C ILE A 382 20.47 -23.43 9.43
N ARG A 383 20.93 -23.69 8.20
CA ARG A 383 21.69 -24.91 7.86
C ARG A 383 23.05 -24.99 8.54
N ALA A 384 23.67 -23.85 8.86
CA ALA A 384 24.91 -23.81 9.64
C ALA A 384 24.73 -24.41 11.05
N ASN A 385 23.48 -24.44 11.55
CA ASN A 385 23.11 -25.07 12.82
C ASN A 385 23.98 -24.62 14.00
N ALA A 386 24.29 -23.32 14.06
CA ALA A 386 25.08 -22.71 15.10
C ALA A 386 24.31 -22.73 16.44
N ALA A 387 25.03 -22.83 17.56
CA ALA A 387 24.42 -22.72 18.88
C ALA A 387 23.92 -21.29 19.11
N VAL A 388 22.76 -21.17 19.74
CA VAL A 388 22.21 -19.89 20.20
C VAL A 388 22.64 -19.69 21.65
N THR A 389 23.27 -18.55 21.94
CA THR A 389 23.76 -18.24 23.29
C THR A 389 23.14 -16.95 23.80
N THR A 390 22.93 -16.89 25.12
CA THR A 390 22.37 -15.72 25.79
C THR A 390 23.17 -15.39 27.03
N GLU A 391 23.51 -14.12 27.20
CA GLU A 391 24.33 -13.62 28.29
C GLU A 391 23.65 -12.41 28.93
N LEU A 392 23.68 -12.33 30.27
CA LEU A 392 23.27 -11.14 31.01
C LEU A 392 24.52 -10.28 31.22
N MET A 393 24.44 -9.01 30.83
CA MET A 393 25.53 -8.06 30.98
C MET A 393 25.01 -6.63 31.11
N ASP A 394 25.86 -5.71 31.54
CA ASP A 394 25.53 -4.29 31.53
C ASP A 394 25.48 -3.73 30.10
N MET A 395 24.90 -2.54 29.96
CA MET A 395 24.70 -1.91 28.66
C MET A 395 26.01 -1.58 27.93
N GLU A 396 27.09 -1.23 28.65
CA GLU A 396 28.39 -0.90 28.04
C GLU A 396 29.04 -2.15 27.44
N ALA A 397 29.05 -3.25 28.19
CA ALA A 397 29.55 -4.54 27.72
C ALA A 397 28.72 -5.08 26.54
N ALA A 398 27.40 -4.88 26.55
CA ALA A 398 26.55 -5.26 25.43
C ALA A 398 26.91 -4.53 24.14
N ILE A 399 27.16 -3.21 24.22
CA ILE A 399 27.58 -2.40 23.06
C ILE A 399 28.97 -2.87 22.57
N GLU A 400 29.91 -3.15 23.48
CA GLU A 400 31.24 -3.67 23.12
C GLU A 400 31.18 -5.06 22.45
N ALA A 401 30.25 -5.90 22.88
CA ALA A 401 29.98 -7.22 22.29
C ALA A 401 29.33 -7.15 20.89
N GLY A 402 29.02 -5.95 20.40
CA GLY A 402 28.37 -5.68 19.12
C GLY A 402 26.85 -5.83 19.16
N ALA A 403 26.23 -5.83 20.35
CA ALA A 403 24.80 -5.99 20.47
C ALA A 403 24.07 -4.75 19.94
N MET A 404 23.15 -4.99 19.01
CA MET A 404 22.24 -3.96 18.54
C MET A 404 21.08 -3.80 19.52
N ALA A 405 20.85 -2.56 19.96
CA ALA A 405 19.65 -2.23 20.72
C ALA A 405 18.45 -2.10 19.76
N LEU A 406 17.36 -2.78 20.08
CA LEU A 406 16.09 -2.63 19.37
C LEU A 406 15.44 -1.28 19.73
N PHE A 407 14.98 -0.55 18.71
CA PHE A 407 14.45 0.80 18.84
C PHE A 407 13.11 0.81 19.58
N GLY A 408 13.01 1.63 20.64
CA GLY A 408 11.74 1.89 21.35
C GLY A 408 11.55 1.14 22.68
N GLU A 409 12.47 0.23 23.04
CA GLU A 409 12.42 -0.45 24.34
C GLU A 409 13.20 0.31 25.43
N LYS A 410 12.67 0.30 26.65
CA LYS A 410 13.39 0.77 27.85
C LYS A 410 14.11 -0.42 28.45
N TYR A 411 15.44 -0.36 28.48
CA TYR A 411 16.29 -1.38 29.08
C TYR A 411 16.57 -1.05 30.55
N GLY A 412 16.67 -2.09 31.38
CA GLY A 412 17.13 -1.97 32.76
C GLY A 412 18.65 -1.87 32.85
N ASP A 413 19.17 -1.92 34.08
CA ASP A 413 20.62 -1.83 34.35
C ASP A 413 21.40 -3.06 33.82
N GLU A 414 20.73 -4.23 33.74
CA GLU A 414 21.23 -5.44 33.09
C GLU A 414 20.36 -5.79 31.88
N VAL A 415 21.01 -6.18 30.77
CA VAL A 415 20.37 -6.55 29.51
C VAL A 415 20.74 -7.97 29.10
N ARG A 416 19.79 -8.64 28.45
CA ARG A 416 20.00 -9.98 27.89
C ARG A 416 20.42 -9.88 26.43
N VAL A 417 21.67 -10.24 26.15
CA VAL A 417 22.24 -10.28 24.80
C VAL A 417 22.04 -11.66 24.20
N LEU A 418 21.36 -11.73 23.06
CA LEU A 418 21.19 -12.91 22.23
C LEU A 418 22.25 -12.92 21.13
N THR A 419 22.93 -14.06 20.94
CA THR A 419 23.82 -14.28 19.80
C THR A 419 23.38 -15.52 19.03
N MET A 420 23.29 -15.41 17.71
CA MET A 420 22.76 -16.47 16.85
C MET A 420 23.38 -16.46 15.44
N GLY A 421 23.49 -17.65 14.86
CA GLY A 421 24.07 -17.88 13.53
C GLY A 421 25.58 -18.12 13.55
N ALA A 422 26.11 -18.58 12.43
CA ALA A 422 27.54 -18.79 12.25
C ALA A 422 28.29 -17.45 12.38
N ASP A 423 29.47 -17.49 13.00
CA ASP A 423 30.33 -16.31 13.18
C ASP A 423 29.63 -15.11 13.84
N ARG A 424 28.73 -15.39 14.81
CA ARG A 424 27.93 -14.38 15.53
C ARG A 424 27.11 -13.51 14.56
N PHE A 425 26.46 -14.15 13.59
CA PHE A 425 25.73 -13.48 12.50
C PHE A 425 24.82 -12.36 13.02
N SER A 426 23.93 -12.66 13.97
CA SER A 426 23.07 -11.69 14.66
C SER A 426 23.42 -11.64 16.15
N VAL A 427 23.59 -10.42 16.67
CA VAL A 427 23.84 -10.11 18.08
C VAL A 427 22.91 -8.96 18.50
N GLU A 428 21.92 -9.25 19.33
CA GLU A 428 20.82 -8.33 19.61
C GLU A 428 20.39 -8.39 21.08
N LEU A 429 19.86 -7.28 21.61
CA LEU A 429 19.19 -7.31 22.92
C LEU A 429 17.81 -7.94 22.75
N CYS A 430 17.56 -9.07 23.42
CA CYS A 430 16.27 -9.75 23.34
C CYS A 430 15.91 -10.52 24.61
N GLY A 431 14.77 -10.16 25.20
CA GLY A 431 14.15 -10.89 26.31
C GLY A 431 13.29 -12.08 25.88
N GLY A 432 13.18 -12.35 24.59
CA GLY A 432 12.32 -13.40 24.03
C GLY A 432 12.82 -14.83 24.25
N THR A 433 11.94 -15.77 23.90
CA THR A 433 12.27 -17.20 23.84
C THR A 433 12.82 -17.56 22.46
N HIS A 434 13.89 -18.35 22.41
CA HIS A 434 14.61 -18.67 21.17
C HIS A 434 14.94 -20.15 21.08
N VAL A 435 15.19 -20.65 19.88
CA VAL A 435 15.71 -22.01 19.66
C VAL A 435 17.08 -22.21 20.33
N LEU A 436 17.47 -23.47 20.56
CA LEU A 436 18.79 -23.79 21.11
C LEU A 436 19.88 -23.75 20.02
N ARG A 437 19.51 -24.11 18.79
CA ARG A 437 20.40 -24.01 17.63
C ARG A 437 19.63 -23.50 16.43
N THR A 438 20.31 -22.80 15.52
CA THR A 438 19.65 -22.25 14.33
C THR A 438 19.00 -23.31 13.45
N GLY A 439 19.51 -24.54 13.46
CA GLY A 439 18.96 -25.66 12.70
C GLY A 439 17.56 -26.08 13.16
N ASP A 440 17.19 -25.80 14.41
CA ASP A 440 15.88 -26.14 14.97
C ASP A 440 14.75 -25.35 14.28
N ILE A 441 15.06 -24.21 13.64
CA ILE A 441 14.12 -23.39 12.87
C ILE A 441 13.58 -24.15 11.64
N GLY A 442 14.37 -25.07 11.08
CA GLY A 442 13.99 -25.87 9.91
C GLY A 442 14.05 -25.08 8.60
N LEU A 443 12.91 -24.70 8.06
CA LEU A 443 12.80 -23.93 6.82
C LEU A 443 12.31 -22.52 7.15
N PHE A 444 12.90 -21.49 6.55
CA PHE A 444 12.37 -20.12 6.55
C PHE A 444 11.87 -19.75 5.15
N TRP A 445 10.69 -19.13 5.05
CA TRP A 445 10.12 -18.73 3.77
C TRP A 445 9.37 -17.40 3.85
N ILE A 446 9.75 -16.43 3.04
CA ILE A 446 9.03 -15.15 2.89
C ILE A 446 7.77 -15.39 2.05
N THR A 447 6.60 -15.11 2.62
CA THR A 447 5.30 -15.23 1.95
C THR A 447 4.85 -13.93 1.31
N GLY A 448 5.29 -12.80 1.83
CA GLY A 448 4.82 -11.50 1.38
C GLY A 448 5.74 -10.37 1.76
N GLU A 449 5.66 -9.33 0.95
CA GLU A 449 6.35 -8.08 1.15
C GLU A 449 5.41 -6.94 0.73
N SER A 450 5.22 -5.95 1.60
CA SER A 450 4.41 -4.76 1.29
C SER A 450 4.90 -3.47 1.97
N GLY A 451 4.59 -2.31 1.37
CA GLY A 451 4.74 -1.00 2.02
C GLY A 451 3.53 -0.70 2.91
N ILE A 452 3.77 -0.36 4.19
CA ILE A 452 2.69 -0.11 5.16
C ILE A 452 2.55 1.37 5.52
N ALA A 453 3.62 2.15 5.36
CA ALA A 453 3.63 3.60 5.52
C ALA A 453 4.79 4.19 4.71
N SER A 454 4.81 5.51 4.54
CA SER A 454 5.95 6.19 3.90
C SER A 454 7.25 5.88 4.65
N GLY A 455 8.19 5.23 3.95
CA GLY A 455 9.49 4.83 4.50
C GLY A 455 9.47 3.58 5.38
N VAL A 456 8.35 2.84 5.46
CA VAL A 456 8.22 1.62 6.28
C VAL A 456 7.65 0.47 5.47
N ARG A 457 8.33 -0.67 5.55
CA ARG A 457 8.06 -1.87 4.77
C ARG A 457 7.89 -3.06 5.68
N ARG A 458 7.15 -4.07 5.23
CA ARG A 458 6.77 -5.25 6.00
C ARG A 458 7.16 -6.50 5.24
N ILE A 459 7.83 -7.42 5.93
CA ILE A 459 7.98 -8.81 5.50
C ILE A 459 7.07 -9.68 6.35
N GLU A 460 6.35 -10.58 5.69
CA GLU A 460 5.67 -11.70 6.33
C GLU A 460 6.37 -12.99 5.92
N ALA A 461 6.61 -13.87 6.90
CA ALA A 461 7.30 -15.12 6.67
C ALA A 461 6.80 -16.24 7.59
N LEU A 462 7.10 -17.47 7.19
CA LEU A 462 6.80 -18.69 7.90
C LEU A 462 8.08 -19.44 8.25
N THR A 463 8.03 -20.25 9.31
CA THR A 463 9.11 -21.17 9.67
C THR A 463 8.64 -22.61 9.85
N GLY A 464 9.59 -23.55 9.92
CA GLY A 464 9.35 -24.95 10.27
C GLY A 464 8.29 -25.63 9.40
N GLU A 465 7.38 -26.35 10.06
CA GLU A 465 6.30 -27.10 9.40
C GLU A 465 5.35 -26.20 8.60
N ALA A 466 5.06 -24.99 9.08
CA ALA A 466 4.18 -24.05 8.37
C ALA A 466 4.80 -23.61 7.04
N ALA A 467 6.11 -23.34 7.02
CA ALA A 467 6.84 -23.04 5.78
C ALA A 467 6.87 -24.26 4.84
N LEU A 468 7.11 -25.46 5.37
CA LEU A 468 7.12 -26.69 4.57
C LEU A 468 5.76 -26.97 3.93
N ALA A 469 4.68 -26.81 4.69
CA ALA A 469 3.31 -26.96 4.21
C ALA A 469 2.99 -25.93 3.11
N TYR A 470 3.43 -24.68 3.29
CA TYR A 470 3.26 -23.62 2.29
C TYR A 470 3.96 -23.95 0.97
N VAL A 471 5.24 -24.33 1.01
CA VAL A 471 6.01 -24.72 -0.19
C VAL A 471 5.42 -25.98 -0.85
N SER A 472 4.96 -26.94 -0.06
CA SER A 472 4.29 -28.14 -0.58
C SER A 472 2.99 -27.78 -1.31
N GLY A 473 2.21 -26.85 -0.76
CA GLY A 473 1.00 -26.29 -1.40
C GLY A 473 1.32 -25.61 -2.73
N MET A 474 2.32 -24.74 -2.77
CA MET A 474 2.78 -24.10 -4.01
C MET A 474 3.19 -25.12 -5.08
N SER A 475 3.88 -26.20 -4.68
CA SER A 475 4.27 -27.28 -5.58
C SER A 475 3.07 -28.02 -6.15
N ALA A 476 2.05 -28.32 -5.33
CA ALA A 476 0.82 -28.96 -5.77
C ALA A 476 -0.01 -28.06 -6.72
N GLU A 477 -0.07 -26.76 -6.46
CA GLU A 477 -0.70 -25.79 -7.36
C GLU A 477 0.02 -25.72 -8.71
N MET A 478 1.35 -25.62 -8.71
CA MET A 478 2.14 -25.65 -9.93
C MET A 478 1.92 -26.93 -10.73
N GLN A 479 1.85 -28.09 -10.07
CA GLN A 479 1.52 -29.37 -10.72
C GLN A 479 0.12 -29.37 -11.33
N SER A 480 -0.86 -28.73 -10.68
CA SER A 480 -2.22 -28.58 -11.20
C SER A 480 -2.24 -27.71 -12.47
N VAL A 481 -1.51 -26.59 -12.47
CA VAL A 481 -1.32 -25.74 -13.66
C VAL A 481 -0.63 -26.52 -14.78
N CYS A 482 0.43 -27.24 -14.48
CA CYS A 482 1.16 -28.07 -15.43
C CYS A 482 0.25 -29.14 -16.06
N SER A 483 -0.61 -29.77 -15.25
CA SER A 483 -1.58 -30.77 -15.72
C SER A 483 -2.61 -30.16 -16.68
N ALA A 484 -3.14 -28.97 -16.36
CA ALA A 484 -4.08 -28.25 -17.22
C ALA A 484 -3.45 -27.84 -18.57
N LEU A 485 -2.20 -27.40 -18.53
CA LEU A 485 -1.44 -26.99 -19.72
C LEU A 485 -0.83 -28.16 -20.50
N LYS A 486 -0.82 -29.37 -19.91
CA LYS A 486 -0.04 -30.52 -20.37
C LYS A 486 1.44 -30.16 -20.57
N ALA A 487 2.02 -29.53 -19.56
CA ALA A 487 3.40 -29.05 -19.52
C ALA A 487 4.15 -29.58 -18.29
N SER A 488 5.44 -29.29 -18.20
CA SER A 488 6.25 -29.44 -16.98
C SER A 488 6.48 -28.06 -16.33
N PRO A 489 6.88 -27.97 -15.05
CA PRO A 489 7.15 -26.68 -14.41
C PRO A 489 8.14 -25.79 -15.20
N GLU A 490 9.16 -26.40 -15.80
CA GLU A 490 10.19 -25.70 -16.59
C GLU A 490 9.65 -25.16 -17.92
N THR A 491 8.57 -25.77 -18.45
CA THR A 491 7.99 -25.42 -19.75
C THR A 491 6.64 -24.72 -19.63
N ALA A 492 6.09 -24.60 -18.40
CA ALA A 492 4.78 -24.05 -18.14
C ALA A 492 4.64 -22.62 -18.68
N LEU A 493 5.63 -21.75 -18.43
CA LEU A 493 5.61 -20.36 -18.92
C LEU A 493 5.53 -20.31 -20.45
N ASN A 494 6.41 -21.04 -21.14
CA ASN A 494 6.42 -21.10 -22.61
C ASN A 494 5.08 -21.62 -23.16
N LYS A 495 4.45 -22.57 -22.46
CA LYS A 495 3.14 -23.10 -22.85
C LYS A 495 2.03 -22.08 -22.67
N VAL A 496 2.05 -21.29 -21.59
CA VAL A 496 1.13 -20.17 -21.37
C VAL A 496 1.30 -19.11 -22.46
N GLU A 497 2.54 -18.73 -22.79
CA GLU A 497 2.80 -17.74 -23.84
C GLU A 497 2.33 -18.22 -25.22
N SER A 498 2.57 -19.49 -25.53
CA SER A 498 2.09 -20.12 -26.76
C SER A 498 0.56 -20.14 -26.83
N LEU A 499 -0.11 -20.49 -25.74
CA LEU A 499 -1.57 -20.49 -25.65
C LEU A 499 -2.14 -19.08 -25.82
N ARG A 500 -1.50 -18.05 -25.24
CA ARG A 500 -1.91 -16.65 -25.43
C ARG A 500 -1.72 -16.19 -26.87
N ALA A 501 -0.67 -16.63 -27.54
CA ALA A 501 -0.46 -16.33 -28.95
C ALA A 501 -1.52 -17.01 -29.83
N GLU A 502 -1.80 -18.30 -29.61
CA GLU A 502 -2.82 -19.06 -30.32
C GLU A 502 -4.23 -18.46 -30.13
N LEU A 503 -4.58 -18.02 -28.91
CA LEU A 503 -5.83 -17.32 -28.65
C LEU A 503 -5.98 -16.04 -29.48
N ARG A 504 -4.92 -15.22 -29.55
CA ARG A 504 -4.93 -14.00 -30.38
C ARG A 504 -5.07 -14.30 -31.87
N ASP A 505 -4.47 -15.39 -32.35
CA ASP A 505 -4.58 -15.78 -33.75
C ASP A 505 -5.95 -16.36 -34.08
N LEU A 506 -6.55 -17.14 -33.17
CA LEU A 506 -7.93 -17.62 -33.29
C LEU A 506 -8.95 -16.47 -33.27
N GLU A 507 -8.73 -15.43 -32.45
CA GLU A 507 -9.56 -14.22 -32.45
C GLU A 507 -9.52 -13.49 -33.81
N LYS A 508 -8.32 -13.34 -34.39
CA LYS A 508 -8.15 -12.75 -35.73
C LYS A 508 -8.82 -13.60 -36.80
N GLU A 509 -8.64 -14.91 -36.75
CA GLU A 509 -9.24 -15.83 -37.73
C GLU A 509 -10.77 -15.83 -37.63
N SER A 510 -11.33 -15.81 -36.42
CA SER A 510 -12.77 -15.64 -36.16
C SER A 510 -13.29 -14.36 -36.81
N MET A 511 -12.59 -13.24 -36.64
CA MET A 511 -12.95 -11.97 -37.27
C MET A 511 -12.91 -12.05 -38.80
N ARG A 512 -11.88 -12.69 -39.36
CA ARG A 512 -11.74 -12.90 -40.81
C ARG A 512 -12.84 -13.78 -41.38
N LEU A 513 -13.22 -14.85 -40.69
CA LEU A 513 -14.31 -15.75 -41.09
C LEU A 513 -15.67 -15.03 -41.04
N ARG A 514 -15.93 -14.23 -40.00
CA ARG A 514 -17.13 -13.37 -39.92
C ARG A 514 -17.20 -12.39 -41.09
N GLN A 515 -16.07 -11.76 -41.44
CA GLN A 515 -16.02 -10.85 -42.60
C GLN A 515 -16.31 -11.58 -43.93
N LYS A 516 -15.77 -12.80 -44.12
CA LYS A 516 -16.05 -13.61 -45.32
C LYS A 516 -17.52 -14.02 -45.42
N LEU A 517 -18.14 -14.41 -44.31
CA LEU A 517 -19.57 -14.75 -44.27
C LEU A 517 -20.44 -13.53 -44.65
N ALA A 518 -20.16 -12.36 -44.08
CA ALA A 518 -20.85 -11.12 -44.40
C ALA A 518 -20.68 -10.71 -45.88
N THR A 519 -19.50 -10.94 -46.45
CA THR A 519 -19.19 -10.67 -47.87
C THR A 519 -19.97 -11.63 -48.79
N SER A 520 -20.04 -12.92 -48.46
CA SER A 520 -20.79 -13.90 -49.25
C SER A 520 -22.29 -13.60 -49.27
N ALA A 521 -22.85 -13.11 -48.17
CA ALA A 521 -24.25 -12.70 -48.12
C ALA A 521 -24.56 -11.54 -49.09
N GLY A 522 -23.65 -10.58 -49.25
CA GLY A 522 -23.81 -9.45 -50.20
C GLY A 522 -24.03 -9.86 -51.66
N GLY A 523 -23.42 -10.96 -52.09
CA GLY A 523 -23.57 -11.50 -53.44
C GLY A 523 -25.00 -11.95 -53.77
N ASP A 524 -25.66 -12.64 -52.84
CA ASP A 524 -27.03 -13.12 -52.98
C ASP A 524 -28.08 -12.04 -52.69
N LEU A 525 -27.80 -11.10 -51.78
CA LEU A 525 -28.72 -10.04 -51.38
C LEU A 525 -29.20 -9.18 -52.56
N THR A 526 -28.31 -8.85 -53.50
CA THR A 526 -28.66 -8.05 -54.69
C THR A 526 -29.73 -8.66 -55.60
N GLN A 527 -30.00 -9.97 -55.49
CA GLN A 527 -31.08 -10.62 -56.26
C GLN A 527 -32.48 -10.22 -55.77
N SER A 528 -32.59 -9.77 -54.51
CA SER A 528 -33.86 -9.33 -53.91
C SER A 528 -34.18 -7.86 -54.15
N ALA A 529 -33.35 -7.14 -54.92
CA ALA A 529 -33.58 -5.74 -55.22
C ALA A 529 -34.78 -5.56 -56.17
N VAL A 530 -35.63 -4.57 -55.88
CA VAL A 530 -36.82 -4.21 -56.68
C VAL A 530 -36.54 -2.93 -57.47
N GLU A 531 -37.02 -2.83 -58.70
CA GLU A 531 -36.85 -1.63 -59.51
C GLU A 531 -38.00 -0.64 -59.33
N ILE A 532 -37.68 0.61 -58.97
CA ILE A 532 -38.64 1.70 -58.75
C ILE A 532 -38.16 2.94 -59.49
N ALA A 533 -38.96 3.44 -60.43
CA ALA A 533 -38.66 4.62 -61.25
C ALA A 533 -37.23 4.63 -61.85
N GLY A 534 -36.76 3.46 -62.30
CA GLY A 534 -35.44 3.24 -62.90
C GLY A 534 -34.27 3.08 -61.91
N ILE A 535 -34.54 3.03 -60.60
CA ILE A 535 -33.53 2.86 -59.53
C ILE A 535 -33.76 1.53 -58.82
N LYS A 536 -32.71 0.77 -58.53
CA LYS A 536 -32.83 -0.49 -57.77
C LYS A 536 -32.86 -0.24 -56.27
N VAL A 537 -33.86 -0.76 -55.59
CA VAL A 537 -34.08 -0.58 -54.16
C VAL A 537 -33.89 -1.91 -53.42
N LEU A 538 -33.04 -1.92 -52.41
CA LEU A 538 -32.69 -3.12 -51.63
C LEU A 538 -32.80 -2.83 -50.13
N ALA A 539 -33.60 -3.61 -49.41
CA ALA A 539 -33.60 -3.65 -47.96
C ALA A 539 -33.37 -5.07 -47.47
N ALA A 540 -32.38 -5.27 -46.57
CA ALA A 540 -32.10 -6.59 -46.04
C ALA A 540 -31.42 -6.59 -44.68
N GLN A 541 -31.67 -7.66 -43.93
CA GLN A 541 -30.92 -7.99 -42.73
C GLN A 541 -29.75 -8.92 -43.10
N VAL A 542 -28.56 -8.60 -42.63
CA VAL A 542 -27.34 -9.39 -42.80
C VAL A 542 -27.03 -10.09 -41.49
N GLU A 543 -27.22 -11.41 -41.46
CA GLU A 543 -26.94 -12.21 -40.26
C GLU A 543 -25.44 -12.24 -39.94
N GLY A 544 -25.10 -12.09 -38.66
CA GLY A 544 -23.72 -12.15 -38.16
C GLY A 544 -22.82 -10.97 -38.56
N ALA A 545 -23.38 -9.92 -39.19
CA ALA A 545 -22.65 -8.72 -39.55
C ALA A 545 -22.50 -7.75 -38.35
N THR A 546 -21.40 -7.01 -38.35
CA THR A 546 -21.15 -5.85 -37.50
C THR A 546 -21.35 -4.55 -38.29
N ALA A 547 -21.42 -3.41 -37.60
CA ALA A 547 -21.52 -2.09 -38.25
C ALA A 547 -20.38 -1.80 -39.26
N ALA A 548 -19.19 -2.38 -39.06
CA ALA A 548 -18.09 -2.27 -40.01
C ALA A 548 -18.37 -3.10 -41.26
N THR A 549 -18.73 -4.38 -41.10
CA THR A 549 -19.01 -5.26 -42.24
C THR A 549 -20.24 -4.83 -43.04
N LEU A 550 -21.24 -4.19 -42.41
CA LEU A 550 -22.41 -3.64 -43.11
C LEU A 550 -22.02 -2.56 -44.12
N ARG A 551 -21.01 -1.73 -43.82
CA ARG A 551 -20.51 -0.73 -44.78
C ARG A 551 -19.86 -1.40 -45.98
N ASP A 552 -19.01 -2.40 -45.73
CA ASP A 552 -18.35 -3.15 -46.79
C ASP A 552 -19.39 -3.86 -47.70
N THR A 553 -20.40 -4.50 -47.10
CA THR A 553 -21.50 -5.15 -47.85
C THR A 553 -22.33 -4.12 -48.61
N LEU A 554 -22.58 -2.95 -48.04
CA LEU A 554 -23.30 -1.85 -48.70
C LEU A 554 -22.57 -1.40 -49.97
N ASP A 555 -21.26 -1.13 -49.88
CA ASP A 555 -20.46 -0.67 -51.01
C ASP A 555 -20.41 -1.72 -52.14
N GLN A 556 -20.32 -3.00 -51.79
CA GLN A 556 -20.41 -4.09 -52.77
C GLN A 556 -21.77 -4.13 -53.46
N CYS A 557 -22.87 -3.97 -52.70
CA CYS A 557 -24.21 -3.95 -53.27
C CYS A 557 -24.39 -2.73 -54.19
N LYS A 558 -23.89 -1.53 -53.82
CA LYS A 558 -23.90 -0.33 -54.69
C LYS A 558 -23.17 -0.59 -56.00
N ASN A 559 -21.96 -1.15 -55.94
CA ASN A 559 -21.14 -1.45 -57.11
C ASN A 559 -21.82 -2.46 -58.06
N LYS A 560 -22.51 -3.46 -57.52
CA LYS A 560 -23.19 -4.50 -58.31
C LYS A 560 -24.53 -4.05 -58.89
N LEU A 561 -25.29 -3.24 -58.15
CA LEU A 561 -26.62 -2.78 -58.58
C LEU A 561 -26.52 -1.64 -59.62
N GLY A 562 -25.44 -0.85 -59.59
CA GLY A 562 -25.18 0.26 -60.50
C GLY A 562 -25.88 1.53 -60.06
N SER A 563 -27.20 1.60 -60.25
CA SER A 563 -28.08 2.65 -59.72
C SER A 563 -28.96 2.07 -58.62
N GLY A 564 -28.84 2.57 -57.39
CA GLY A 564 -29.65 2.04 -56.30
C GLY A 564 -29.68 2.81 -54.98
N VAL A 565 -30.74 2.54 -54.21
CA VAL A 565 -30.95 2.97 -52.83
C VAL A 565 -31.01 1.73 -51.95
N ILE A 566 -30.13 1.62 -50.96
CA ILE A 566 -29.92 0.39 -50.20
C ILE A 566 -30.00 0.69 -48.70
N LEU A 567 -30.69 -0.17 -47.96
CA LEU A 567 -30.74 -0.18 -46.49
C LEU A 567 -30.36 -1.57 -45.97
N LEU A 568 -29.26 -1.66 -45.23
CA LEU A 568 -28.82 -2.90 -44.60
C LEU A 568 -28.90 -2.80 -43.08
N ALA A 569 -29.29 -3.90 -42.45
CA ALA A 569 -29.38 -4.02 -40.99
C ALA A 569 -28.61 -5.22 -40.47
N ALA A 570 -28.08 -5.13 -39.24
CA ALA A 570 -27.57 -6.27 -38.49
C ALA A 570 -27.98 -6.17 -37.02
N VAL A 571 -28.12 -7.31 -36.37
CA VAL A 571 -28.41 -7.39 -34.93
C VAL A 571 -27.16 -7.88 -34.22
N GLU A 572 -26.58 -7.01 -33.38
CA GLU A 572 -25.35 -7.26 -32.62
C GLU A 572 -25.64 -7.00 -31.14
N GLU A 573 -25.45 -8.01 -30.29
CA GLU A 573 -25.64 -7.93 -28.83
C GLU A 573 -26.98 -7.30 -28.39
N GLY A 574 -28.07 -7.58 -29.11
CA GLY A 574 -29.39 -7.06 -28.78
C GLY A 574 -29.65 -5.61 -29.21
N LYS A 575 -28.77 -5.04 -30.05
CA LYS A 575 -28.95 -3.74 -30.71
C LYS A 575 -28.92 -3.89 -32.22
N ILE A 576 -29.60 -2.98 -32.92
CA ILE A 576 -29.65 -2.95 -34.38
C ILE A 576 -28.62 -1.93 -34.85
N ALA A 577 -27.74 -2.34 -35.76
CA ALA A 577 -26.93 -1.45 -36.58
C ALA A 577 -27.56 -1.31 -37.96
N LEU A 578 -27.69 -0.07 -38.45
CA LEU A 578 -28.22 0.26 -39.76
C LEU A 578 -27.18 1.01 -40.60
N VAL A 579 -27.08 0.67 -41.88
CA VAL A 579 -26.32 1.44 -42.86
C VAL A 579 -27.17 1.61 -44.11
N ALA A 580 -27.31 2.85 -44.57
CA ALA A 580 -27.97 3.17 -45.83
C ALA A 580 -26.96 3.74 -46.83
N GLY A 581 -27.16 3.45 -48.10
CA GLY A 581 -26.33 3.97 -49.18
C GLY A 581 -27.15 4.30 -50.42
N VAL A 582 -26.76 5.38 -51.06
CA VAL A 582 -27.35 5.83 -52.32
C VAL A 582 -26.25 6.02 -53.35
N THR A 583 -26.45 5.54 -54.57
CA THR A 583 -25.51 5.72 -55.68
C THR A 583 -25.52 7.17 -56.18
N ALA A 584 -24.41 7.64 -56.73
CA ALA A 584 -24.21 9.07 -57.02
C ALA A 584 -25.23 9.68 -57.99
N ASP A 585 -25.81 8.86 -58.88
CA ASP A 585 -26.85 9.25 -59.83
C ASP A 585 -28.23 9.45 -59.18
N ALA A 586 -28.43 8.98 -57.95
CA ALA A 586 -29.70 9.05 -57.22
C ALA A 586 -29.65 9.98 -55.99
N THR A 587 -28.49 10.53 -55.61
CA THR A 587 -28.34 11.33 -54.37
C THR A 587 -29.11 12.65 -54.36
N ASP A 588 -29.42 13.20 -55.55
CA ASP A 588 -30.22 14.42 -55.68
C ASP A 588 -31.72 14.16 -55.46
N ARG A 589 -32.15 12.89 -55.61
CA ARG A 589 -33.54 12.46 -55.44
C ARG A 589 -33.78 11.87 -54.06
N VAL A 590 -32.85 11.05 -53.56
CA VAL A 590 -32.93 10.39 -52.25
C VAL A 590 -31.60 10.53 -51.52
N LYS A 591 -31.62 10.95 -50.25
CA LYS A 591 -30.41 11.09 -49.43
C LYS A 591 -30.32 9.96 -48.40
N ALA A 592 -29.16 9.30 -48.31
CA ALA A 592 -28.92 8.24 -47.32
C ALA A 592 -29.15 8.73 -45.89
N GLY A 593 -28.80 9.98 -45.59
CA GLY A 593 -29.07 10.61 -44.28
C GLY A 593 -30.55 10.66 -43.91
N ASP A 594 -31.44 10.87 -44.87
CA ASP A 594 -32.89 10.95 -44.62
C ASP A 594 -33.50 9.55 -44.49
N VAL A 595 -32.99 8.57 -45.26
CA VAL A 595 -33.29 7.15 -45.06
C VAL A 595 -32.98 6.75 -43.62
N ILE A 596 -31.75 6.97 -43.15
CA ILE A 596 -31.38 6.56 -41.79
C ILE A 596 -32.21 7.27 -40.72
N LYS A 597 -32.47 8.58 -40.86
CA LYS A 597 -33.30 9.32 -39.88
C LYS A 597 -34.69 8.72 -39.76
N HIS A 598 -35.29 8.32 -40.88
CA HIS A 598 -36.62 7.71 -40.88
C HIS A 598 -36.58 6.29 -40.28
N PHE A 599 -35.76 5.40 -40.84
CA PHE A 599 -35.76 3.99 -40.50
C PHE A 599 -35.14 3.69 -39.12
N ALA A 600 -34.11 4.44 -38.69
CA ALA A 600 -33.62 4.33 -37.33
C ALA A 600 -34.67 4.83 -36.32
N GLY A 601 -35.44 5.86 -36.66
CA GLY A 601 -36.53 6.39 -35.82
C GLY A 601 -37.65 5.37 -35.60
N LEU A 602 -38.03 4.62 -36.64
CA LEU A 602 -39.01 3.53 -36.53
C LEU A 602 -38.55 2.39 -35.62
N LEU A 603 -37.23 2.22 -35.46
CA LEU A 603 -36.62 1.19 -34.60
C LEU A 603 -36.21 1.72 -33.22
N GLY A 604 -36.72 2.87 -32.82
CA GLY A 604 -36.45 3.46 -31.50
C GLY A 604 -35.04 4.03 -31.34
N GLY A 605 -34.36 4.38 -32.44
CA GLY A 605 -33.02 4.93 -32.41
C GLY A 605 -32.81 6.16 -33.29
N LYS A 606 -31.54 6.45 -33.59
CA LYS A 606 -31.12 7.66 -34.32
C LYS A 606 -29.94 7.33 -35.22
N GLY A 607 -29.72 8.20 -36.20
CA GLY A 607 -28.56 8.14 -37.06
C GLY A 607 -28.47 9.33 -38.00
N GLY A 608 -27.45 9.33 -38.84
CA GLY A 608 -27.19 10.38 -39.81
C GLY A 608 -25.98 10.08 -40.66
N GLY A 609 -25.72 10.95 -41.62
CA GLY A 609 -24.57 10.81 -42.51
C GLY A 609 -24.67 11.70 -43.73
N ARG A 610 -23.85 11.38 -44.72
CA ARG A 610 -23.76 12.11 -46.00
C ARG A 610 -24.87 11.66 -46.95
N PRO A 611 -25.11 12.39 -48.06
CA PRO A 611 -26.10 11.99 -49.06
C PRO A 611 -25.87 10.60 -49.67
N ASP A 612 -24.61 10.18 -49.81
CA ASP A 612 -24.19 8.93 -50.45
C ASP A 612 -24.16 7.71 -49.49
N MET A 613 -23.99 7.96 -48.20
CA MET A 613 -23.91 6.95 -47.14
C MET A 613 -24.23 7.53 -45.77
N ALA A 614 -25.04 6.81 -45.00
CA ALA A 614 -25.37 7.15 -43.62
C ALA A 614 -25.46 5.92 -42.72
N GLN A 615 -25.33 6.15 -41.42
CA GLN A 615 -25.37 5.09 -40.41
C GLN A 615 -26.25 5.47 -39.24
N GLY A 616 -26.90 4.46 -38.66
CA GLY A 616 -27.71 4.62 -37.48
C GLY A 616 -27.79 3.34 -36.67
N GLY A 617 -28.55 3.41 -35.59
CA GLY A 617 -28.89 2.23 -34.81
C GLY A 617 -30.30 2.30 -34.26
N GLY A 618 -30.77 1.17 -33.73
CA GLY A 618 -32.08 1.01 -33.12
C GLY A 618 -32.06 -0.08 -32.05
N SER A 619 -33.14 -0.20 -31.29
CA SER A 619 -33.30 -1.18 -30.21
C SER A 619 -34.52 -2.09 -30.39
N ASP A 620 -35.48 -1.74 -31.25
CA ASP A 620 -36.68 -2.55 -31.48
C ASP A 620 -36.47 -3.65 -32.54
N ILE A 621 -35.90 -4.77 -32.09
CA ILE A 621 -35.60 -5.93 -32.96
C ILE A 621 -36.89 -6.56 -33.52
N ALA A 622 -38.00 -6.51 -32.77
CA ALA A 622 -39.26 -7.11 -33.20
C ALA A 622 -39.87 -6.34 -34.38
N ALA A 623 -39.68 -5.01 -34.44
CA ALA A 623 -40.13 -4.17 -35.54
C ALA A 623 -39.27 -4.29 -36.81
N LEU A 624 -38.02 -4.79 -36.71
CA LEU A 624 -37.05 -4.79 -37.81
C LEU A 624 -37.56 -5.44 -39.12
N PRO A 625 -38.21 -6.62 -39.13
CA PRO A 625 -38.69 -7.23 -40.37
C PRO A 625 -39.75 -6.37 -41.07
N ALA A 626 -40.69 -5.81 -40.32
CA ALA A 626 -41.73 -4.94 -40.86
C ALA A 626 -41.14 -3.63 -41.40
N VAL A 627 -40.20 -3.03 -40.66
CA VAL A 627 -39.50 -1.81 -41.07
C VAL A 627 -38.73 -2.00 -42.37
N LEU A 628 -37.94 -3.08 -42.51
CA LEU A 628 -37.23 -3.38 -43.77
C LEU A 628 -38.20 -3.59 -44.95
N SER A 629 -39.34 -4.25 -44.72
CA SER A 629 -40.34 -4.50 -45.77
C SER A 629 -41.01 -3.22 -46.30
N SER A 630 -41.07 -2.16 -45.49
CA SER A 630 -41.66 -0.86 -45.87
C SER A 630 -40.72 0.05 -46.67
N PHE A 631 -39.44 -0.33 -46.77
CA PHE A 631 -38.42 0.50 -47.41
C PHE A 631 -38.70 0.81 -48.90
N PRO A 632 -39.09 -0.15 -49.75
CA PRO A 632 -39.40 0.13 -51.15
C PRO A 632 -40.54 1.14 -51.33
N ASP A 633 -41.61 1.02 -50.55
CA ASP A 633 -42.76 1.94 -50.61
C ASP A 633 -42.36 3.36 -50.20
N TRP A 634 -41.54 3.49 -49.16
CA TRP A 634 -41.00 4.79 -48.73
C TRP A 634 -40.15 5.43 -49.82
N VAL A 635 -39.28 4.66 -50.49
CA VAL A 635 -38.46 5.16 -51.60
C VAL A 635 -39.33 5.60 -52.76
N SER A 636 -40.39 4.85 -53.11
CA SER A 636 -41.34 5.26 -54.15
C SER A 636 -41.94 6.65 -53.86
N GLY A 637 -42.37 6.91 -52.63
CA GLY A 637 -42.94 8.20 -52.25
C GLY A 637 -41.95 9.38 -52.20
N GLN A 638 -40.64 9.13 -52.30
CA GLN A 638 -39.62 10.19 -52.47
C GLN A 638 -39.31 10.47 -53.94
N LEU A 639 -39.73 9.59 -54.85
CA LEU A 639 -39.42 9.65 -56.27
C LEU A 639 -40.60 10.18 -57.12
N ASP A 640 -41.80 10.26 -56.53
CA ASP A 640 -42.99 10.99 -57.01
C ASP A 640 -42.90 12.48 -56.68
#